data_AF-A0A1Q8A7Y6-F1
#
_entry.id   AF-A0A1Q8A7Y6-F1
#
_cell.length_a   1.000
_cell.length_b   1.000
_cell.length_c   1.000
_cell.angle_alpha   90.00
_cell.angle_beta   90.00
_cell.angle_gamma   90.00
#
_symmetry.space_group_name_H-M   'P 1'
#
loop_
_entity.id
_entity.type
_entity.pdbx_description
1 polymer ?
#
loop_
_entity_poly.entity_id
_entity_poly.type
_entity_poly.pdbx_seq_one_letter_code
_entity_poly.pdbx_strand_id
1 'polypeptide(L)'
;MATLVAEGLTNREIAARLLISERTAEGHVEQIRNKLGFHNRAEVAAWAARQPSRSGGFVGARPDPESGGAPAKPAGPLSTELRRARSEPTRTFLFADLRGYTAFVERHGDAAAAELIAKYRRLVREHISRAAGGEIKTEGDSFYVVFSSARQALECAVAILRGAAGSAAQDADPLRVGIGIHAGEPVAQEGQFVGSAVNVAARLAQAASAGELLVSDVVRGLLRTTSTPPMQERILTLKGIAQPFRAFAVRWTDESLARPQSEVAARVRPRWAQPRPIILLAALAAASLLGATITIIRTAPAPPVPLVTVVGLGTPGFSGDGGPALAAQLDEPTSLAFDTMGRLYVADSTHRLGTGGVREPHTRVRRIGANGNIETIAGDGTSSVFGTDFARAADLFSESYIAIDAHDRLYISNGLELTAGNFVISVDPNGKLEMVAGSDRGGYSGDGGPALQARLYRPRGLAVDSLGNVYVADSGNNVVRQIGPNGTITTVAGNGQRGSAGEHVPAASAELYAPVVVAVSPDGSLYIADTNNHSVRKIDHAGQIVTVVGNGTPGFSGDGGAATSAQLNLPSGLAFDRRGRLYIADAGNNRVRLVGLDGNITTVAGDGTPGVLSGPSAVAVSGEGALYIADRGNHRILKLPSG
;
A
#
# COMPACT_ATOMS: atom_id res chain seq x y z
N MET A 1 -13.72 -11.78 -28.71
CA MET A 1 -13.59 -10.62 -29.63
C MET A 1 -13.61 -11.06 -31.09
N ALA A 2 -12.61 -11.79 -31.60
CA ALA A 2 -12.58 -12.24 -33.01
C ALA A 2 -13.79 -13.12 -33.42
N THR A 3 -14.28 -13.97 -32.51
CA THR A 3 -15.52 -14.75 -32.70
C THR A 3 -16.75 -13.86 -32.90
N LEU A 4 -16.87 -12.77 -32.13
CA LEU A 4 -17.98 -11.82 -32.26
C LEU A 4 -17.89 -11.00 -33.57
N VAL A 5 -16.67 -10.76 -34.05
CA VAL A 5 -16.45 -10.17 -35.39
C VAL A 5 -16.84 -11.15 -36.50
N ALA A 6 -16.58 -12.45 -36.31
CA ALA A 6 -17.01 -13.51 -37.24
C ALA A 6 -18.53 -13.74 -37.25
N GLU A 7 -19.20 -13.49 -36.13
CA GLU A 7 -20.67 -13.44 -36.02
C GLU A 7 -21.29 -12.21 -36.72
N GLY A 8 -20.46 -11.31 -37.27
CA GLY A 8 -20.91 -10.14 -38.05
C GLY A 8 -21.25 -8.91 -37.22
N LEU A 9 -21.03 -8.93 -35.90
CA LEU A 9 -21.38 -7.80 -35.02
C LEU A 9 -20.50 -6.58 -35.30
N THR A 10 -21.09 -5.39 -35.20
CA THR A 10 -20.40 -4.08 -35.24
C THR A 10 -19.61 -3.81 -33.96
N ASN A 11 -18.67 -2.84 -33.97
CA ASN A 11 -17.92 -2.48 -32.76
C ASN A 11 -18.82 -2.04 -31.61
N ARG A 12 -19.92 -1.35 -31.93
CA ARG A 12 -20.94 -0.94 -30.94
C ARG A 12 -21.66 -2.14 -30.31
N GLU A 13 -22.05 -3.12 -31.11
CA GLU A 13 -22.73 -4.33 -30.61
C GLU A 13 -21.78 -5.21 -29.80
N ILE A 14 -20.51 -5.31 -30.24
CA ILE A 14 -19.47 -6.01 -29.48
C ILE A 14 -19.20 -5.29 -28.15
N ALA A 15 -19.13 -3.96 -28.16
CA ALA A 15 -18.95 -3.15 -26.98
C ALA A 15 -20.09 -3.36 -25.97
N ALA A 16 -21.35 -3.37 -26.44
CA ALA A 16 -22.51 -3.65 -25.61
C ALA A 16 -22.49 -5.07 -25.04
N ARG A 17 -22.11 -6.08 -25.84
CA ARG A 17 -22.10 -7.49 -25.43
C ARG A 17 -20.97 -7.84 -24.45
N LEU A 18 -19.88 -7.07 -24.48
CA LEU A 18 -18.73 -7.24 -23.58
C LEU A 18 -18.67 -6.20 -22.46
N LEU A 19 -19.66 -5.31 -22.36
CA LEU A 19 -19.71 -4.21 -21.37
C LEU A 19 -18.45 -3.32 -21.38
N ILE A 20 -17.92 -3.04 -22.58
CA ILE A 20 -16.77 -2.16 -22.82
C ILE A 20 -17.19 -0.96 -23.69
N SER A 21 -16.35 0.06 -23.83
CA SER A 21 -16.65 1.21 -24.71
C SER A 21 -16.42 0.88 -26.19
N GLU A 22 -17.15 1.54 -27.09
CA GLU A 22 -17.03 1.32 -28.55
C GLU A 22 -15.61 1.56 -29.09
N ARG A 23 -14.92 2.57 -28.56
CA ARG A 23 -13.50 2.86 -28.86
C ARG A 23 -12.57 1.73 -28.40
N THR A 24 -12.89 1.07 -27.28
CA THR A 24 -12.11 -0.08 -26.78
C THR A 24 -12.34 -1.30 -27.65
N ALA A 25 -13.59 -1.53 -28.08
CA ALA A 25 -13.91 -2.58 -29.03
C ALA A 25 -13.21 -2.38 -30.38
N GLU A 26 -13.17 -1.15 -30.90
CA GLU A 26 -12.44 -0.79 -32.11
C GLU A 26 -10.93 -1.07 -31.98
N GLY A 27 -10.31 -0.59 -30.89
CA GLY A 27 -8.89 -0.82 -30.62
C GLY A 27 -8.52 -2.30 -30.51
N HIS A 28 -9.38 -3.13 -29.92
CA HIS A 28 -9.16 -4.59 -29.86
C HIS A 28 -9.29 -5.25 -31.24
N VAL A 29 -10.24 -4.85 -32.09
CA VAL A 29 -10.38 -5.38 -33.45
C VAL A 29 -9.18 -4.99 -34.31
N GLU A 30 -8.71 -3.76 -34.18
CA GLU A 30 -7.52 -3.26 -34.87
C GLU A 30 -6.23 -3.95 -34.39
N GLN A 31 -6.11 -4.22 -33.08
CA GLN A 31 -4.98 -4.95 -32.54
C GLN A 31 -4.94 -6.41 -33.02
N ILE A 32 -6.09 -7.07 -33.13
CA ILE A 32 -6.19 -8.43 -33.70
C ILE A 32 -5.79 -8.41 -35.17
N ARG A 33 -6.31 -7.44 -35.94
CA ARG A 33 -5.96 -7.22 -37.34
C ARG A 33 -4.45 -7.06 -37.51
N ASN A 34 -3.84 -6.16 -36.74
CA ASN A 34 -2.42 -5.86 -36.82
C ASN A 34 -1.53 -7.03 -36.38
N LYS A 35 -1.92 -7.77 -35.32
CA LYS A 35 -1.16 -8.94 -34.84
C LYS A 35 -1.19 -10.11 -35.81
N LEU A 36 -2.28 -10.28 -36.55
CA LEU A 36 -2.44 -11.39 -37.50
C LEU A 36 -2.06 -10.99 -38.94
N GLY A 37 -1.58 -9.76 -39.14
CA GLY A 37 -1.19 -9.27 -40.46
C GLY A 37 -2.36 -9.09 -41.43
N PHE A 38 -3.58 -8.94 -40.92
CA PHE A 38 -4.77 -8.73 -41.74
C PHE A 38 -4.91 -7.26 -42.11
N HIS A 39 -5.56 -6.97 -43.22
CA HIS A 39 -5.74 -5.62 -43.74
C HIS A 39 -7.14 -5.07 -43.48
N ASN A 40 -8.12 -5.95 -43.25
CA ASN A 40 -9.50 -5.54 -43.02
C ASN A 40 -10.24 -6.46 -42.03
N ARG A 41 -11.40 -5.99 -41.58
CA ARG A 41 -12.27 -6.69 -40.62
C ARG A 41 -12.80 -8.03 -41.17
N ALA A 42 -13.00 -8.13 -42.49
CA ALA A 42 -13.53 -9.34 -43.11
C ALA A 42 -12.52 -10.50 -43.04
N GLU A 43 -11.23 -10.21 -43.12
CA GLU A 43 -10.16 -11.20 -42.91
C GLU A 43 -10.11 -11.69 -41.46
N VAL A 44 -10.30 -10.80 -40.49
CA VAL A 44 -10.42 -11.17 -39.06
C VAL A 44 -11.62 -12.09 -38.84
N ALA A 45 -12.77 -11.78 -39.47
CA ALA A 45 -13.98 -12.59 -39.41
C ALA A 45 -13.76 -13.99 -40.04
N ALA A 46 -13.18 -14.04 -41.24
CA ALA A 46 -12.91 -15.29 -41.96
C ALA A 46 -11.89 -16.18 -41.23
N TRP A 47 -10.88 -15.58 -40.59
CA TRP A 47 -9.91 -16.30 -39.77
C TRP A 47 -10.57 -16.89 -38.52
N ALA A 48 -11.41 -16.13 -37.82
CA ALA A 48 -12.08 -16.60 -36.62
C ALA A 48 -13.16 -17.66 -36.90
N ALA A 49 -13.85 -17.59 -38.04
CA ALA A 49 -14.82 -18.60 -38.48
C ALA A 49 -14.17 -19.97 -38.80
N ARG A 50 -12.86 -20.01 -39.05
CA ARG A 50 -12.09 -21.26 -39.31
C ARG A 50 -11.53 -21.90 -38.03
N GLN A 51 -11.70 -21.26 -36.88
CA GLN A 51 -11.24 -21.81 -35.60
C GLN A 51 -12.27 -22.82 -35.06
N PRO A 52 -11.85 -23.98 -34.54
CA PRO A 52 -12.78 -24.99 -34.02
C PRO A 52 -13.59 -24.45 -32.83
N SER A 53 -14.91 -24.56 -32.90
CA SER A 53 -15.86 -23.99 -31.94
C SER A 53 -15.83 -24.70 -30.58
N ARG A 54 -15.61 -23.94 -29.50
CA ARG A 54 -16.02 -24.30 -28.14
C ARG A 54 -17.24 -23.46 -27.77
N SER A 55 -18.44 -23.98 -28.01
CA SER A 55 -19.69 -23.40 -27.51
C SER A 55 -20.29 -24.29 -26.43
N GLY A 56 -20.37 -23.76 -25.21
CA GLY A 56 -21.21 -24.26 -24.12
C GLY A 56 -21.77 -23.05 -23.40
N GLY A 57 -23.02 -22.69 -23.71
CA GLY A 57 -23.68 -21.47 -23.26
C GLY A 57 -24.07 -21.49 -21.78
N PHE A 58 -23.89 -20.36 -21.11
CA PHE A 58 -24.51 -20.07 -19.82
C PHE A 58 -25.79 -19.26 -20.06
N VAL A 59 -26.93 -19.83 -19.66
CA VAL A 59 -28.22 -19.12 -19.51
C VAL A 59 -28.27 -18.54 -18.09
N GLY A 60 -28.63 -17.26 -18.00
CA GLY A 60 -28.62 -16.48 -16.76
C GLY A 60 -29.79 -16.76 -15.82
N ALA A 61 -29.57 -16.43 -14.55
CA ALA A 61 -30.62 -16.21 -13.55
C ALA A 61 -30.43 -14.80 -12.95
N ARG A 62 -31.53 -14.06 -12.85
CA ARG A 62 -31.64 -12.69 -12.33
C ARG A 62 -31.52 -12.64 -10.79
N PRO A 63 -31.13 -11.48 -10.22
CA PRO A 63 -31.18 -11.20 -8.79
C PRO A 63 -32.50 -10.55 -8.37
N ASP A 64 -32.87 -10.72 -7.10
CA ASP A 64 -33.92 -9.94 -6.41
C ASP A 64 -33.35 -9.24 -5.16
N PRO A 65 -34.00 -8.17 -4.66
CA PRO A 65 -33.31 -6.99 -4.12
C PRO A 65 -33.62 -6.65 -2.65
N GLU A 66 -32.79 -5.72 -2.13
CA GLU A 66 -33.04 -4.70 -1.09
C GLU A 66 -33.43 -5.05 0.37
N SER A 67 -32.61 -4.56 1.31
CA SER A 67 -32.97 -3.62 2.41
C SER A 67 -31.68 -3.29 3.20
N GLY A 68 -31.34 -2.09 3.67
CA GLY A 68 -32.00 -0.79 3.71
C GLY A 68 -31.70 -0.08 5.05
N GLY A 69 -30.65 0.78 5.11
CA GLY A 69 -30.43 1.92 6.03
C GLY A 69 -30.34 1.67 7.57
N ALA A 70 -29.72 2.49 8.43
CA ALA A 70 -29.00 3.77 8.38
C ALA A 70 -28.36 4.04 9.80
N PRO A 71 -27.91 5.24 10.21
CA PRO A 71 -26.49 5.58 10.39
C PRO A 71 -26.07 5.99 11.82
N ALA A 72 -24.74 6.15 12.01
CA ALA A 72 -24.09 6.66 13.22
C ALA A 72 -24.13 8.20 13.35
N LYS A 73 -23.94 8.70 14.58
CA LYS A 73 -23.71 10.12 14.95
C LYS A 73 -22.54 10.24 15.97
N PRO A 74 -21.92 11.43 16.15
CA PRO A 74 -20.46 11.57 16.12
C PRO A 74 -19.81 11.93 17.46
N ALA A 75 -18.48 11.81 17.49
CA ALA A 75 -17.58 12.11 18.59
C ALA A 75 -17.36 13.62 18.84
N GLY A 76 -17.13 13.95 20.12
CA GLY A 76 -16.61 15.25 20.59
C GLY A 76 -15.08 15.28 20.73
N PRO A 77 -14.47 16.45 21.02
CA PRO A 77 -13.14 16.80 20.53
C PRO A 77 -11.98 16.55 21.50
N LEU A 78 -10.80 16.32 20.92
CA LEU A 78 -9.48 16.27 21.56
C LEU A 78 -8.98 17.65 22.02
N SER A 79 -8.31 17.69 23.18
CA SER A 79 -7.32 18.71 23.55
C SER A 79 -5.93 18.06 23.50
N THR A 80 -5.06 18.39 22.54
CA THR A 80 -4.09 19.50 22.46
C THR A 80 -2.97 19.48 23.50
N GLU A 81 -2.03 18.51 23.49
CA GLU A 81 -0.75 18.73 24.23
C GLU A 81 0.51 17.90 23.88
N LEU A 82 0.70 17.34 22.68
CA LEU A 82 1.98 16.71 22.33
C LEU A 82 2.57 17.21 21.01
N ARG A 83 3.38 18.26 21.14
CA ARG A 83 4.19 18.85 20.07
C ARG A 83 5.65 18.83 20.54
N ARG A 84 6.50 18.01 19.89
CA ARG A 84 7.87 18.33 19.39
C ARG A 84 8.79 17.08 19.28
N ALA A 85 8.83 16.50 18.09
CA ALA A 85 10.07 16.01 17.45
C ALA A 85 10.14 16.74 16.09
N ARG A 86 11.29 17.30 15.71
CA ARG A 86 11.39 18.25 14.58
C ARG A 86 11.25 17.53 13.23
N SER A 87 10.12 17.74 12.57
CA SER A 87 9.91 17.48 11.15
C SER A 87 10.66 18.50 10.28
N GLU A 88 11.04 18.09 9.06
CA GLU A 88 11.48 19.03 8.02
C GLU A 88 10.42 20.14 7.84
N PRO A 89 10.84 21.41 7.64
CA PRO A 89 9.89 22.50 7.51
C PRO A 89 8.99 22.28 6.29
N THR A 90 7.67 22.40 6.51
CA THR A 90 6.65 22.31 5.46
C THR A 90 7.03 23.16 4.25
N ARG A 91 7.06 22.55 3.07
CA ARG A 91 7.27 23.24 1.78
C ARG A 91 5.94 23.39 1.06
N THR A 92 5.88 24.38 0.18
CA THR A 92 4.71 24.59 -0.68
C THR A 92 5.06 24.26 -2.12
N PHE A 93 4.22 23.46 -2.76
CA PHE A 93 4.36 23.01 -4.13
C PHE A 93 3.30 23.69 -5.00
N LEU A 94 3.75 24.27 -6.11
CA LEU A 94 2.93 24.87 -7.14
C LEU A 94 3.08 24.07 -8.42
N PHE A 95 1.95 23.84 -9.06
CA PHE A 95 1.87 23.17 -10.34
C PHE A 95 1.12 24.05 -11.32
N ALA A 96 1.73 24.32 -12.47
CA ALA A 96 1.13 25.11 -13.54
C ALA A 96 1.05 24.29 -14.82
N ASP A 97 -0.15 24.16 -15.38
CA ASP A 97 -0.43 23.40 -16.59
C ASP A 97 -0.97 24.34 -17.68
N LEU A 98 -0.45 24.19 -18.90
CA LEU A 98 -1.07 24.80 -20.08
C LEU A 98 -2.38 24.06 -20.43
N ARG A 99 -3.39 24.79 -20.87
CA ARG A 99 -4.72 24.28 -21.20
C ARG A 99 -5.00 24.37 -22.69
N GLY A 100 -5.59 23.32 -23.22
CA GLY A 100 -5.97 23.25 -24.64
C GLY A 100 -4.79 23.10 -25.59
N TYR A 101 -3.62 22.67 -25.10
CA TYR A 101 -2.42 22.50 -25.92
C TYR A 101 -2.65 21.55 -27.11
N THR A 102 -3.26 20.39 -26.90
CA THR A 102 -3.57 19.43 -27.97
C THR A 102 -4.47 20.06 -29.06
N ALA A 103 -5.56 20.71 -28.65
CA ALA A 103 -6.46 21.39 -29.58
C ALA A 103 -5.83 22.62 -30.24
N PHE A 104 -4.74 23.15 -29.69
CA PHE A 104 -3.95 24.22 -30.30
C PHE A 104 -3.02 23.67 -31.38
N VAL A 105 -2.32 22.56 -31.10
CA VAL A 105 -1.48 21.82 -32.07
C VAL A 105 -2.31 21.41 -33.28
N GLU A 106 -3.50 20.85 -33.06
CA GLU A 106 -4.41 20.41 -34.13
C GLU A 106 -4.87 21.55 -35.04
N ARG A 107 -5.01 22.77 -34.50
CA ARG A 107 -5.51 23.94 -35.25
C ARG A 107 -4.40 24.74 -35.95
N HIS A 108 -3.19 24.79 -35.37
CA HIS A 108 -2.13 25.72 -35.80
C HIS A 108 -0.82 25.02 -36.20
N GLY A 109 -0.73 23.70 -36.00
CA GLY A 109 0.45 22.90 -36.34
C GLY A 109 1.61 23.03 -35.34
N ASP A 110 2.63 22.19 -35.54
CA ASP A 110 3.73 22.01 -34.60
C ASP A 110 4.62 23.25 -34.41
N ALA A 111 4.79 24.06 -35.46
CA ALA A 111 5.62 25.27 -35.41
C ALA A 111 5.03 26.32 -34.48
N ALA A 112 3.72 26.58 -34.58
CA ALA A 112 3.01 27.47 -33.68
C ALA A 112 2.95 26.92 -32.25
N ALA A 113 2.82 25.59 -32.10
CA ALA A 113 2.81 24.94 -30.79
C ALA A 113 4.16 25.07 -30.06
N ALA A 114 5.28 24.97 -30.78
CA ALA A 114 6.61 25.20 -30.25
C ALA A 114 6.78 26.66 -29.77
N GLU A 115 6.25 27.64 -30.51
CA GLU A 115 6.27 29.04 -30.10
C GLU A 115 5.41 29.29 -28.84
N LEU A 116 4.22 28.68 -28.78
CA LEU A 116 3.35 28.74 -27.61
C LEU A 116 4.04 28.17 -26.36
N ILE A 117 4.70 27.01 -26.47
CA ILE A 117 5.48 26.42 -25.38
C ILE A 117 6.64 27.34 -24.98
N ALA A 118 7.37 27.91 -25.93
CA ALA A 118 8.50 28.79 -25.64
C ALA A 118 8.04 30.05 -24.89
N LYS A 119 6.90 30.62 -25.29
CA LYS A 119 6.26 31.76 -24.62
C LYS A 119 5.79 31.40 -23.22
N TYR A 120 5.12 30.25 -23.06
CA TYR A 120 4.68 29.74 -21.76
C TYR A 120 5.85 29.53 -20.79
N ARG A 121 6.92 28.87 -21.24
CA ARG A 121 8.11 28.59 -20.42
C ARG A 121 8.80 29.88 -19.97
N ARG A 122 8.88 30.88 -20.86
CA ARG A 122 9.46 32.19 -20.54
C ARG A 122 8.67 32.89 -19.43
N LEU A 123 7.35 32.92 -19.57
CA LEU A 123 6.44 33.52 -18.58
C LEU A 123 6.59 32.85 -17.21
N VAL A 124 6.54 31.52 -17.15
CA VAL A 124 6.58 30.79 -15.87
C VAL A 124 7.93 30.96 -15.17
N ARG A 125 9.05 30.80 -15.89
CA ARG A 125 10.40 30.92 -15.31
C ARG A 125 10.73 32.32 -14.80
N GLU A 126 10.27 33.35 -15.48
CA GLU A 126 10.40 34.75 -15.03
C GLU A 126 9.79 34.92 -13.63
N HIS A 127 8.59 34.37 -13.41
CA HIS A 127 7.89 34.52 -12.13
C HIS A 127 8.37 33.57 -11.03
N ILE A 128 8.82 32.35 -11.37
CA ILE A 128 9.48 31.44 -10.41
C ILE A 128 10.70 32.12 -9.78
N SER A 129 11.57 32.71 -10.62
CA SER A 129 12.80 33.35 -10.15
C SER A 129 12.53 34.56 -9.24
N ARG A 130 11.56 35.42 -9.60
CA ARG A 130 11.16 36.59 -8.78
C ARG A 130 10.57 36.21 -7.43
N ALA A 131 9.88 35.07 -7.33
CA ALA A 131 9.25 34.60 -6.10
C ALA A 131 10.16 33.69 -5.26
N ALA A 132 11.45 33.58 -5.61
CA ALA A 132 12.41 32.67 -4.97
C ALA A 132 11.94 31.20 -4.95
N GLY A 133 11.26 30.77 -6.02
CA GLY A 133 10.86 29.38 -6.23
C GLY A 133 11.99 28.54 -6.81
N GLY A 134 12.03 27.26 -6.46
CA GLY A 134 12.88 26.26 -7.10
C GLY A 134 12.09 25.49 -8.16
N GLU A 135 12.51 25.55 -9.42
CA GLU A 135 11.99 24.65 -10.46
C GLU A 135 12.44 23.23 -10.14
N ILE A 136 11.48 22.33 -9.93
CA ILE A 136 11.74 20.92 -9.58
C ILE A 136 11.85 20.10 -10.87
N LYS A 137 10.90 20.34 -11.80
CA LYS A 137 10.75 19.59 -13.04
C LYS A 137 9.91 20.39 -14.04
N THR A 138 10.16 20.15 -15.33
CA THR A 138 9.27 20.56 -16.42
C THR A 138 9.03 19.34 -17.29
N GLU A 139 7.76 19.03 -17.55
CA GLU A 139 7.36 17.95 -18.47
C GLU A 139 6.34 18.48 -19.46
N GLY A 140 6.68 18.48 -20.74
CA GLY A 140 5.82 18.98 -21.80
C GLY A 140 5.34 20.41 -21.52
N ASP A 141 4.06 20.50 -21.15
CA ASP A 141 3.25 21.68 -20.92
C ASP A 141 2.99 21.99 -19.43
N SER A 142 3.71 21.32 -18.52
CA SER A 142 3.51 21.38 -17.07
C SER A 142 4.79 21.76 -16.30
N PHE A 143 4.65 22.63 -15.29
CA PHE A 143 5.73 23.09 -14.41
C PHE A 143 5.50 22.69 -12.95
N TYR A 144 6.59 22.27 -12.31
CA TYR A 144 6.62 21.79 -10.93
C TYR A 144 7.56 22.70 -10.15
N VAL A 145 7.05 23.37 -9.12
CA VAL A 145 7.81 24.41 -8.41
C VAL A 145 7.67 24.25 -6.91
N VAL A 146 8.76 24.39 -6.18
CA VAL A 146 8.79 24.38 -4.71
C VAL A 146 9.05 25.78 -4.17
N PHE A 147 8.39 26.11 -3.06
CA PHE A 147 8.54 27.35 -2.32
C PHE A 147 8.73 27.08 -0.84
N SER A 148 9.42 28.02 -0.18
CA SER A 148 9.62 28.00 1.27
C SER A 148 8.36 28.45 2.03
N SER A 149 7.39 29.05 1.35
CA SER A 149 6.13 29.50 1.97
C SER A 149 4.94 29.46 1.03
N ALA A 150 3.74 29.34 1.60
CA ALA A 150 2.48 29.38 0.86
C ALA A 150 2.25 30.73 0.17
N ARG A 151 2.76 31.82 0.74
CA ARG A 151 2.63 33.16 0.20
C ARG A 151 3.47 33.36 -1.07
N GLN A 152 4.71 32.91 -1.07
CA GLN A 152 5.56 32.95 -2.28
C GLN A 152 4.94 32.15 -3.43
N ALA A 153 4.41 30.96 -3.13
CA ALA A 153 3.70 30.16 -4.12
C ALA A 153 2.45 30.88 -4.66
N LEU A 154 1.67 31.50 -3.78
CA LEU A 154 0.48 32.27 -4.18
C LEU A 154 0.83 33.48 -5.05
N GLU A 155 1.83 34.27 -4.66
CA GLU A 155 2.27 35.45 -5.41
C GLU A 155 2.82 35.05 -6.79
N CYS A 156 3.59 33.96 -6.86
CA CYS A 156 4.05 33.39 -8.11
C CYS A 156 2.87 32.95 -9.00
N ALA A 157 1.90 32.22 -8.45
CA ALA A 157 0.73 31.76 -9.19
C ALA A 157 -0.10 32.92 -9.76
N VAL A 158 -0.34 33.96 -8.95
CA VAL A 158 -1.09 35.15 -9.36
C VAL A 158 -0.35 35.89 -10.48
N ALA A 159 0.98 36.01 -10.38
CA ALA A 159 1.79 36.66 -11.40
C ALA A 159 1.77 35.89 -12.74
N ILE A 160 1.88 34.56 -12.70
CA ILE A 160 1.74 33.69 -13.88
C ILE A 160 0.36 33.88 -14.53
N LEU A 161 -0.72 33.88 -13.74
CA LEU A 161 -2.08 34.05 -14.26
C LEU A 161 -2.33 35.44 -14.84
N ARG A 162 -1.79 36.51 -14.22
CA ARG A 162 -1.85 37.88 -14.75
C ARG A 162 -1.09 38.02 -16.06
N GLY A 163 0.10 37.45 -16.16
CA GLY A 163 0.87 37.48 -17.42
C GLY A 163 0.21 36.66 -18.52
N ALA A 164 -0.38 35.50 -18.19
CA ALA A 164 -1.16 34.70 -19.12
C ALA A 164 -2.40 35.47 -19.61
N ALA A 165 -3.14 36.13 -18.70
CA ALA A 165 -4.28 36.97 -19.04
C ALA A 165 -3.88 38.22 -19.86
N GLY A 166 -2.75 38.84 -19.56
CA GLY A 166 -2.21 39.98 -20.32
C GLY A 166 -1.87 39.61 -21.76
N SER A 167 -1.41 38.38 -22.01
CA SER A 167 -1.20 37.87 -23.38
C SER A 167 -2.50 37.78 -24.19
N ALA A 168 -3.65 37.62 -23.54
CA ALA A 168 -4.97 37.59 -24.21
C ALA A 168 -5.41 38.92 -24.78
N ALA A 169 -4.85 40.03 -24.29
CA ALA A 169 -5.16 41.36 -24.80
C ALA A 169 -4.35 41.70 -26.07
N GLN A 170 -3.31 40.93 -26.40
CA GLN A 170 -2.34 41.24 -27.47
C GLN A 170 -2.22 40.15 -28.54
N ASP A 171 -2.61 38.90 -28.25
CA ASP A 171 -2.49 37.75 -29.16
C ASP A 171 -3.83 37.12 -29.54
N ALA A 172 -3.90 36.61 -30.77
CA ALA A 172 -5.06 35.86 -31.28
C ALA A 172 -5.30 34.54 -30.51
N ASP A 173 -4.25 33.93 -29.94
CA ASP A 173 -4.32 32.75 -29.09
C ASP A 173 -3.62 32.96 -27.74
N PRO A 174 -4.38 33.30 -26.68
CA PRO A 174 -3.82 33.52 -25.36
C PRO A 174 -3.24 32.27 -24.71
N LEU A 175 -2.26 32.49 -23.82
CA LEU A 175 -1.85 31.47 -22.86
C LEU A 175 -3.01 31.17 -21.92
N ARG A 176 -3.40 29.90 -21.89
CA ARG A 176 -4.45 29.38 -21.00
C ARG A 176 -3.78 28.52 -19.95
N VAL A 177 -3.71 28.99 -18.70
CA VAL A 177 -2.97 28.29 -17.63
C VAL A 177 -3.90 27.94 -16.48
N GLY A 178 -3.84 26.72 -15.97
CA GLY A 178 -4.49 26.30 -14.73
C GLY A 178 -3.44 25.99 -13.67
N ILE A 179 -3.67 26.40 -12.42
CA ILE A 179 -2.67 26.27 -11.34
C ILE A 179 -3.25 25.57 -10.11
N GLY A 180 -2.47 24.66 -9.53
CA GLY A 180 -2.74 23.99 -8.27
C GLY A 180 -1.64 24.24 -7.23
N ILE A 181 -2.02 24.48 -5.97
CA ILE A 181 -1.06 24.64 -4.86
C ILE A 181 -1.42 23.75 -3.67
N HIS A 182 -0.43 23.02 -3.17
CA HIS A 182 -0.52 22.27 -1.92
C HIS A 182 0.76 22.41 -1.10
N ALA A 183 0.66 22.25 0.22
CA ALA A 183 1.79 22.33 1.12
C ALA A 183 1.84 21.10 2.02
N GLY A 184 3.04 20.59 2.25
CA GLY A 184 3.26 19.40 3.06
C GLY A 184 4.75 19.20 3.34
N GLU A 185 5.07 18.13 4.03
CA GLU A 185 6.47 17.79 4.32
C GLU A 185 7.16 17.35 3.02
N PRO A 186 8.25 18.01 2.62
CA PRO A 186 8.98 17.64 1.41
C PRO A 186 9.71 16.31 1.58
N VAL A 187 9.76 15.51 0.52
CA VAL A 187 10.71 14.39 0.42
C VAL A 187 11.69 14.71 -0.70
N ALA A 188 12.92 15.07 -0.34
CA ALA A 188 13.97 15.37 -1.32
C ALA A 188 14.61 14.07 -1.85
N GLN A 189 14.71 13.93 -3.16
CA GLN A 189 15.34 12.79 -3.84
C GLN A 189 16.09 13.29 -5.08
N GLU A 190 17.42 13.08 -5.13
CA GLU A 190 18.27 13.41 -6.29
C GLU A 190 18.11 14.85 -6.84
N GLY A 191 17.91 15.83 -5.95
CA GLY A 191 17.72 17.23 -6.33
C GLY A 191 16.28 17.60 -6.73
N GLN A 192 15.33 16.66 -6.65
CA GLN A 192 13.90 16.88 -6.83
C GLN A 192 13.10 16.65 -5.54
N PHE A 193 11.80 16.96 -5.58
CA PHE A 193 10.86 16.65 -4.50
C PHE A 193 9.78 15.70 -4.98
N VAL A 194 9.47 14.68 -4.18
CA VAL A 194 8.46 13.65 -4.44
C VAL A 194 7.51 13.51 -3.24
N GLY A 195 6.43 12.74 -3.40
CA GLY A 195 5.50 12.41 -2.31
C GLY A 195 4.11 13.02 -2.43
N SER A 196 3.30 12.82 -1.39
CA SER A 196 1.87 13.17 -1.37
C SER A 196 1.61 14.66 -1.65
N ALA A 197 2.46 15.53 -1.09
CA ALA A 197 2.27 16.97 -1.22
C ALA A 197 2.43 17.47 -2.67
N VAL A 198 3.39 16.87 -3.39
CA VAL A 198 3.68 17.13 -4.80
C VAL A 198 2.52 16.61 -5.67
N ASN A 199 2.04 15.39 -5.40
CA ASN A 199 0.93 14.79 -6.15
C ASN A 199 -0.39 15.56 -5.95
N VAL A 200 -0.71 16.00 -4.73
CA VAL A 200 -1.94 16.78 -4.47
C VAL A 200 -1.91 18.12 -5.21
N ALA A 201 -0.77 18.81 -5.24
CA ALA A 201 -0.63 20.05 -6.03
C ALA A 201 -0.82 19.78 -7.53
N ALA A 202 -0.28 18.67 -8.06
CA ALA A 202 -0.48 18.24 -9.45
C ALA A 202 -1.96 17.97 -9.77
N ARG A 203 -2.67 17.27 -8.89
CA ARG A 203 -4.09 16.95 -9.11
C ARG A 203 -4.99 18.17 -9.01
N LEU A 204 -4.66 19.09 -8.10
CA LEU A 204 -5.32 20.39 -8.04
C LEU A 204 -5.07 21.19 -9.32
N ALA A 205 -3.84 21.17 -9.84
CA ALA A 205 -3.55 21.82 -11.10
C ALA A 205 -4.41 21.20 -12.18
N GLN A 206 -4.38 19.89 -12.41
CA GLN A 206 -5.19 19.19 -13.42
C GLN A 206 -6.71 19.46 -13.34
N ALA A 207 -7.25 19.67 -12.14
CA ALA A 207 -8.65 20.02 -11.94
C ALA A 207 -8.97 21.51 -12.21
N ALA A 208 -7.97 22.38 -12.24
CA ALA A 208 -8.12 23.81 -12.48
C ALA A 208 -8.36 24.10 -13.97
N SER A 209 -9.42 24.86 -14.25
CA SER A 209 -9.72 25.41 -15.58
C SER A 209 -8.69 26.46 -16.02
N ALA A 210 -8.74 26.89 -17.29
CA ALA A 210 -7.92 28.01 -17.76
C ALA A 210 -8.24 29.29 -16.97
N GLY A 211 -7.22 29.93 -16.41
CA GLY A 211 -7.38 31.10 -15.55
C GLY A 211 -7.78 30.75 -14.10
N GLU A 212 -7.87 29.48 -13.72
CA GLU A 212 -8.25 29.06 -12.38
C GLU A 212 -7.01 28.75 -11.53
N LEU A 213 -7.05 29.21 -10.27
CA LEU A 213 -6.08 28.87 -9.23
C LEU A 213 -6.78 28.10 -8.13
N LEU A 214 -6.42 26.83 -7.94
CA LEU A 214 -6.93 25.98 -6.89
C LEU A 214 -5.88 25.78 -5.80
N VAL A 215 -6.27 26.00 -4.54
CA VAL A 215 -5.42 25.72 -3.38
C VAL A 215 -6.09 24.71 -2.46
N SER A 216 -5.29 23.85 -1.83
CA SER A 216 -5.78 22.94 -0.79
C SER A 216 -6.17 23.67 0.50
N ASP A 217 -6.93 23.00 1.38
CA ASP A 217 -7.26 23.54 2.71
C ASP A 217 -6.01 23.82 3.56
N VAL A 218 -4.94 23.03 3.38
CA VAL A 218 -3.65 23.26 4.06
C VAL A 218 -3.03 24.60 3.66
N VAL A 219 -2.97 24.87 2.35
CA VAL A 219 -2.42 26.15 1.83
C VAL A 219 -3.28 27.32 2.28
N ARG A 220 -4.61 27.18 2.22
CA ARG A 220 -5.53 28.19 2.74
C ARG A 220 -5.28 28.46 4.22
N GLY A 221 -5.05 27.42 5.02
CA GLY A 221 -4.69 27.52 6.44
C GLY A 221 -3.39 28.32 6.67
N LEU A 222 -2.36 28.06 5.85
CA LEU A 222 -1.06 28.74 5.93
C LEU A 222 -1.13 30.22 5.55
N LEU A 223 -2.05 30.61 4.66
CA LEU A 223 -2.24 32.00 4.22
C LEU A 223 -2.95 32.89 5.25
N ARG A 224 -3.65 32.32 6.25
CA ARG A 224 -4.44 33.05 7.25
C ARG A 224 -3.64 33.96 8.20
N THR A 225 -2.31 33.91 8.15
CA THR A 225 -1.45 34.76 8.99
C THR A 225 -1.13 36.12 8.34
N THR A 226 -1.46 36.32 7.06
CA THR A 226 -1.28 37.58 6.33
C THR A 226 -2.29 37.69 5.18
N SER A 227 -3.29 38.57 5.29
CA SER A 227 -4.24 38.98 4.22
C SER A 227 -4.58 37.90 3.16
N THR A 228 -5.58 37.06 3.43
CA THR A 228 -6.02 36.01 2.51
C THR A 228 -6.87 36.60 1.38
N PRO A 229 -6.60 36.31 0.09
CA PRO A 229 -7.51 36.72 -0.97
C PRO A 229 -8.86 36.02 -0.86
N PRO A 230 -9.94 36.58 -1.43
CA PRO A 230 -11.23 35.92 -1.45
C PRO A 230 -11.14 34.57 -2.18
N MET A 231 -11.71 33.54 -1.57
CA MET A 231 -11.67 32.16 -2.08
C MET A 231 -13.06 31.54 -2.01
N GLN A 232 -13.40 30.75 -3.03
CA GLN A 232 -14.63 29.96 -3.07
C GLN A 232 -14.30 28.49 -2.87
N GLU A 233 -14.96 27.86 -1.91
CA GLU A 233 -14.82 26.43 -1.67
C GLU A 233 -15.37 25.60 -2.84
N ARG A 234 -14.63 24.55 -3.21
CA ARG A 234 -15.03 23.53 -4.18
C ARG A 234 -14.73 22.15 -3.63
N ILE A 235 -15.67 21.24 -3.77
CA ILE A 235 -15.45 19.82 -3.52
C ILE A 235 -15.13 19.17 -4.85
N LEU A 236 -13.93 18.60 -4.97
CA LEU A 236 -13.41 18.04 -6.21
C LEU A 236 -13.17 16.54 -6.07
N THR A 237 -13.54 15.77 -7.10
CA THR A 237 -13.08 14.39 -7.23
C THR A 237 -11.77 14.41 -8.01
N LEU A 238 -10.65 14.28 -7.28
CA LEU A 238 -9.33 14.31 -7.89
C LEU A 238 -8.90 12.89 -8.29
N LYS A 239 -8.41 12.72 -9.53
CA LYS A 239 -7.95 11.43 -10.04
C LYS A 239 -6.87 10.85 -9.12
N GLY A 240 -7.10 9.66 -8.58
CA GLY A 240 -6.17 8.98 -7.66
C GLY A 240 -6.29 9.40 -6.19
N ILE A 241 -7.32 10.19 -5.82
CA ILE A 241 -7.63 10.54 -4.43
C ILE A 241 -9.05 10.04 -4.13
N ALA A 242 -9.15 9.06 -3.21
CA ALA A 242 -10.36 8.26 -2.99
C ALA A 242 -11.51 8.97 -2.26
N GLN A 243 -11.30 10.20 -1.78
CA GLN A 243 -12.32 11.00 -1.10
C GLN A 243 -12.57 12.33 -1.81
N PRO A 244 -13.78 12.93 -1.66
CA PRO A 244 -14.03 14.27 -2.15
C PRO A 244 -13.02 15.25 -1.53
N PHE A 245 -12.20 15.85 -2.38
CA PHE A 245 -11.11 16.70 -1.95
C PHE A 245 -11.59 18.14 -1.82
N ARG A 246 -11.41 18.72 -0.65
CA ARG A 246 -11.77 20.11 -0.38
C ARG A 246 -10.69 21.06 -0.92
N ALA A 247 -11.04 21.79 -1.97
CA ALA A 247 -10.18 22.78 -2.60
C ALA A 247 -10.82 24.18 -2.56
N PHE A 248 -10.03 25.19 -2.86
CA PHE A 248 -10.47 26.58 -2.84
C PHE A 248 -10.01 27.29 -4.11
N ALA A 249 -10.98 27.76 -4.89
CA ALA A 249 -10.72 28.60 -6.04
C ALA A 249 -10.41 30.02 -5.57
N VAL A 250 -9.22 30.51 -5.89
CA VAL A 250 -8.75 31.84 -5.49
C VAL A 250 -9.22 32.89 -6.48
N ARG A 251 -9.86 33.96 -5.99
CA ARG A 251 -10.15 35.16 -6.79
C ARG A 251 -8.91 36.04 -6.86
N TRP A 252 -8.02 35.71 -7.80
CA TRP A 252 -6.72 36.35 -7.97
C TRP A 252 -6.76 37.72 -8.67
N THR A 253 -7.90 38.10 -9.25
CA THR A 253 -8.15 39.40 -9.88
C THR A 253 -8.41 40.53 -8.88
N ASP A 254 -8.46 40.21 -7.59
CA ASP A 254 -8.64 41.19 -6.51
C ASP A 254 -7.39 42.09 -6.36
N GLU A 255 -7.60 43.41 -6.30
CA GLU A 255 -6.53 44.42 -6.18
C GLU A 255 -5.75 44.33 -4.86
N SER A 256 -6.32 43.71 -3.82
CA SER A 256 -5.64 43.47 -2.54
C SER A 256 -4.37 42.62 -2.67
N LEU A 257 -4.22 41.87 -3.78
CA LEU A 257 -3.05 41.07 -4.13
C LEU A 257 -2.02 41.83 -5.00
N ALA A 258 -2.21 43.13 -5.28
CA ALA A 258 -1.32 43.93 -6.13
C ALA A 258 -0.28 44.77 -5.36
N ARG A 259 -0.36 44.85 -4.02
CA ARG A 259 0.54 45.71 -3.22
C ARG A 259 1.71 44.92 -2.58
N PRO A 260 2.97 45.20 -2.93
CA PRO A 260 4.12 44.67 -2.19
C PRO A 260 4.20 45.31 -0.78
N GLN A 261 4.39 44.50 0.26
CA GLN A 261 4.49 44.98 1.66
C GLN A 261 5.88 45.55 2.01
N SER A 262 6.38 46.51 1.23
CA SER A 262 7.48 47.38 1.70
C SER A 262 6.99 48.59 2.50
N GLU A 263 5.68 48.86 2.58
CA GLU A 263 5.14 50.04 3.30
C GLU A 263 4.49 49.75 4.67
N VAL A 264 4.30 48.50 5.08
CA VAL A 264 3.61 48.19 6.36
C VAL A 264 4.58 48.05 7.54
N ALA A 265 5.89 48.04 7.32
CA ALA A 265 6.91 47.87 8.36
C ALA A 265 7.36 49.18 9.05
N ALA A 266 6.52 50.22 9.06
CA ALA A 266 6.84 51.50 9.68
C ALA A 266 5.86 51.90 10.79
N ARG A 267 5.62 51.04 11.79
CA ARG A 267 4.95 51.46 13.04
C ARG A 267 5.10 50.52 14.23
N VAL A 268 6.32 50.16 14.62
CA VAL A 268 6.60 49.77 16.01
C VAL A 268 7.93 50.39 16.42
N ARG A 269 7.87 51.40 17.30
CA ARG A 269 9.06 52.01 17.91
C ARG A 269 9.61 51.08 19.02
N PRO A 270 10.93 50.86 19.14
CA PRO A 270 11.50 50.17 20.28
C PRO A 270 11.70 51.17 21.43
N ARG A 271 11.33 50.80 22.65
CA ARG A 271 11.72 51.53 23.86
C ARG A 271 12.75 50.70 24.62
N TRP A 272 13.96 51.26 24.74
CA TRP A 272 15.11 50.69 25.41
C TRP A 272 15.00 50.80 26.95
N ALA A 273 15.53 49.77 27.62
CA ALA A 273 16.31 49.71 28.87
C ALA A 273 15.87 50.45 30.15
N GLN A 274 15.93 49.75 31.30
CA GLN A 274 16.79 50.05 32.47
C GLN A 274 16.77 48.83 33.47
N PRO A 275 17.81 48.58 34.30
CA PRO A 275 18.01 47.33 35.05
C PRO A 275 17.98 47.39 36.61
N ARG A 276 17.71 46.22 37.23
CA ARG A 276 18.06 45.71 38.61
C ARG A 276 17.35 46.34 39.85
N PRO A 277 17.32 45.70 41.07
CA PRO A 277 18.13 44.59 41.60
C PRO A 277 17.41 43.48 42.43
N ILE A 278 18.25 42.54 42.92
CA ILE A 278 18.08 41.34 43.75
C ILE A 278 17.68 41.67 45.21
N ILE A 279 16.80 40.87 45.85
CA ILE A 279 16.81 40.60 47.31
C ILE A 279 16.46 39.13 47.61
N LEU A 280 17.33 38.55 48.45
CA LEU A 280 17.33 37.24 49.10
C LEU A 280 16.47 37.28 50.38
N LEU A 281 15.69 36.25 50.72
CA LEU A 281 15.43 35.85 52.12
C LEU A 281 14.74 34.49 52.25
N ALA A 282 15.18 33.78 53.28
CA ALA A 282 14.96 32.38 53.56
C ALA A 282 14.00 32.17 54.76
N ALA A 283 13.55 30.91 54.86
CA ALA A 283 13.42 30.11 56.07
C ALA A 283 12.08 30.04 56.86
N LEU A 284 11.78 28.78 57.21
CA LEU A 284 11.14 28.23 58.42
C LEU A 284 9.60 28.27 58.55
N ALA A 285 8.97 27.09 58.50
CA ALA A 285 8.76 26.29 59.72
C ALA A 285 8.20 24.88 59.40
N ALA A 286 8.70 23.89 60.13
CA ALA A 286 8.31 22.49 60.11
C ALA A 286 7.26 22.14 61.18
N ALA A 287 6.64 20.96 60.99
CA ALA A 287 6.10 19.98 61.98
C ALA A 287 4.57 19.83 61.93
N SER A 288 3.93 18.64 62.00
CA SER A 288 4.28 17.22 62.04
C SER A 288 2.95 16.45 61.94
N LEU A 289 2.90 15.28 61.29
CA LEU A 289 2.26 14.06 61.84
C LEU A 289 2.35 12.89 60.86
N LEU A 290 2.94 11.81 61.36
CA LEU A 290 3.00 10.48 60.76
C LEU A 290 1.60 9.90 60.55
N GLY A 291 1.39 9.33 59.36
CA GLY A 291 0.33 8.37 59.08
C GLY A 291 0.81 7.44 57.98
N ALA A 292 1.41 6.31 58.36
CA ALA A 292 1.89 5.30 57.43
C ALA A 292 0.71 4.75 56.61
N THR A 293 0.68 5.07 55.33
CA THR A 293 -0.05 4.31 54.32
C THR A 293 0.98 3.75 53.36
N ILE A 294 1.08 2.42 53.29
CA ILE A 294 1.77 1.73 52.22
C ILE A 294 0.95 2.01 50.96
N THR A 295 1.29 3.09 50.25
CA THR A 295 0.83 3.27 48.88
C THR A 295 1.63 2.27 48.05
N ILE A 296 0.98 1.18 47.66
CA ILE A 296 1.41 0.39 46.51
C ILE A 296 1.48 1.40 45.36
N ILE A 297 2.69 1.83 44.99
CA ILE A 297 2.91 2.51 43.73
C ILE A 297 2.61 1.45 42.67
N ARG A 298 1.34 1.36 42.27
CA ARG A 298 1.00 0.86 40.94
C ARG A 298 1.72 1.82 40.01
N THR A 299 2.90 1.41 39.55
CA THR A 299 3.54 2.03 38.40
C THR A 299 2.47 2.11 37.33
N ALA A 300 2.05 3.33 36.99
CA ALA A 300 1.17 3.53 35.85
C ALA A 300 1.81 2.77 34.67
N PRO A 301 1.06 1.94 33.93
CA PRO A 301 1.62 1.25 32.78
C PRO A 301 2.25 2.30 31.87
N ALA A 302 3.47 2.03 31.43
CA ALA A 302 4.16 2.90 30.49
C ALA A 302 3.22 3.20 29.31
N PRO A 303 3.20 4.45 28.78
CA PRO A 303 2.37 4.76 27.63
C PRO A 303 2.67 3.77 26.50
N PRO A 304 1.63 3.26 25.80
CA PRO A 304 1.84 2.28 24.75
C PRO A 304 2.81 2.84 23.72
N VAL A 305 3.83 2.05 23.37
CA VAL A 305 4.79 2.41 22.33
C VAL A 305 4.00 2.59 21.03
N PRO A 306 4.10 3.74 20.35
CA PRO A 306 3.28 4.00 19.18
C PRO A 306 3.67 3.08 18.02
N LEU A 307 2.66 2.59 17.29
CA LEU A 307 2.86 1.97 15.98
C LEU A 307 3.35 3.03 15.00
N VAL A 308 4.45 2.73 14.30
CA VAL A 308 5.05 3.63 13.31
C VAL A 308 4.90 3.02 11.93
N THR A 309 4.34 3.75 10.97
CA THR A 309 4.38 3.32 9.57
C THR A 309 5.81 3.34 9.06
N VAL A 310 6.25 2.24 8.46
CA VAL A 310 7.62 2.06 7.95
C VAL A 310 7.67 1.81 6.45
N VAL A 311 6.57 1.36 5.85
CA VAL A 311 6.43 1.14 4.40
C VAL A 311 4.99 1.43 4.00
N GLY A 312 4.77 2.04 2.84
CA GLY A 312 3.43 2.26 2.30
C GLY A 312 2.81 3.60 2.66
N LEU A 313 2.27 4.29 1.65
CA LEU A 313 1.57 5.58 1.77
C LEU A 313 0.16 5.49 2.37
N GLY A 314 -0.36 4.27 2.58
CA GLY A 314 -1.74 4.06 2.99
C GLY A 314 -2.76 4.18 1.85
N THR A 315 -2.29 4.17 0.60
CA THR A 315 -3.13 4.15 -0.61
C THR A 315 -2.79 2.93 -1.46
N PRO A 316 -3.81 2.23 -1.99
CA PRO A 316 -3.60 1.02 -2.79
C PRO A 316 -2.81 1.29 -4.07
N GLY A 317 -1.90 0.38 -4.42
CA GLY A 317 -1.21 0.34 -5.71
C GLY A 317 0.23 -0.19 -5.62
N PHE A 318 0.97 -0.16 -6.74
CA PHE A 318 2.33 -0.69 -6.85
C PHE A 318 3.39 0.33 -7.30
N SER A 319 3.18 1.62 -7.06
CA SER A 319 4.17 2.65 -7.43
C SER A 319 5.23 2.86 -6.34
N GLY A 320 6.34 3.50 -6.71
CA GLY A 320 7.38 3.95 -5.77
C GLY A 320 8.62 3.06 -5.65
N ASP A 321 8.67 1.95 -6.39
CA ASP A 321 9.88 1.12 -6.49
C ASP A 321 11.07 1.94 -7.01
N GLY A 322 12.25 1.77 -6.39
CA GLY A 322 13.45 2.59 -6.57
C GLY A 322 13.50 3.82 -5.66
N GLY A 323 12.39 4.21 -5.03
CA GLY A 323 12.28 5.33 -4.10
C GLY A 323 12.08 4.90 -2.64
N PRO A 324 11.87 5.87 -1.72
CA PRO A 324 11.69 5.59 -0.29
C PRO A 324 10.50 4.68 -0.01
N ALA A 325 10.67 3.68 0.85
CA ALA A 325 9.64 2.69 1.19
C ALA A 325 8.35 3.33 1.77
N LEU A 326 8.49 4.44 2.50
CA LEU A 326 7.36 5.23 3.04
C LEU A 326 6.53 5.93 1.94
N ALA A 327 7.14 6.21 0.79
CA ALA A 327 6.51 6.88 -0.33
C ALA A 327 5.96 5.90 -1.38
N ALA A 328 6.15 4.60 -1.17
CA ALA A 328 5.62 3.58 -2.06
C ALA A 328 4.13 3.33 -1.80
N GLN A 329 3.41 2.95 -2.84
CA GLN A 329 2.08 2.37 -2.68
C GLN A 329 2.24 0.87 -2.45
N LEU A 330 1.50 0.36 -1.47
CA LEU A 330 1.23 -1.08 -1.37
C LEU A 330 -0.24 -1.26 -1.71
N ASP A 331 -0.65 -2.40 -2.26
CA ASP A 331 -2.06 -2.74 -2.40
C ASP A 331 -2.46 -3.71 -1.30
N GLU A 332 -2.14 -4.99 -1.39
CA GLU A 332 -2.46 -5.95 -0.35
C GLU A 332 -1.19 -6.64 0.16
N PRO A 333 -0.47 -6.08 1.14
CA PRO A 333 0.67 -6.76 1.72
C PRO A 333 0.18 -8.06 2.38
N THR A 334 0.66 -9.21 1.93
CA THR A 334 0.19 -10.55 2.34
C THR A 334 1.17 -11.26 3.25
N SER A 335 2.47 -10.98 3.12
CA SER A 335 3.51 -11.71 3.84
C SER A 335 4.76 -10.86 4.05
N LEU A 336 5.46 -11.09 5.16
CA LEU A 336 6.66 -10.37 5.57
C LEU A 336 7.75 -11.37 5.93
N ALA A 337 8.98 -11.07 5.54
CA ALA A 337 10.16 -11.83 5.95
C ALA A 337 11.36 -10.91 6.14
N PHE A 338 12.32 -11.32 6.95
CA PHE A 338 13.62 -10.66 7.07
C PHE A 338 14.70 -11.57 6.52
N ASP A 339 15.67 -10.98 5.83
CA ASP A 339 16.91 -11.67 5.51
C ASP A 339 17.92 -11.59 6.66
N THR A 340 19.07 -12.24 6.51
CA THR A 340 20.12 -12.28 7.54
C THR A 340 20.75 -10.91 7.83
N MET A 341 20.65 -9.96 6.89
CA MET A 341 21.07 -8.57 7.06
C MET A 341 20.02 -7.69 7.76
N GLY A 342 18.84 -8.24 8.06
CA GLY A 342 17.73 -7.50 8.67
C GLY A 342 16.95 -6.61 7.70
N ARG A 343 17.08 -6.82 6.39
CA ARG A 343 16.26 -6.13 5.37
C ARG A 343 14.88 -6.76 5.33
N LEU A 344 13.85 -5.92 5.31
CA LEU A 344 12.46 -6.37 5.23
C LEU A 344 12.09 -6.70 3.78
N TYR A 345 11.45 -7.84 3.58
CA TYR A 345 10.79 -8.23 2.35
C TYR A 345 9.28 -8.22 2.57
N VAL A 346 8.55 -7.76 1.56
CA VAL A 346 7.09 -7.62 1.55
C VAL A 346 6.56 -8.28 0.29
N ALA A 347 5.76 -9.33 0.44
CA ALA A 347 4.89 -9.78 -0.65
C ALA A 347 3.67 -8.87 -0.66
N ASP A 348 3.46 -8.15 -1.76
CA ASP A 348 2.33 -7.26 -1.96
C ASP A 348 1.51 -7.73 -3.16
N SER A 349 0.26 -8.11 -2.90
CA SER A 349 -0.65 -8.65 -3.90
C SER A 349 -1.64 -7.59 -4.39
N THR A 350 -2.23 -7.78 -5.56
CA THR A 350 -3.43 -7.05 -6.01
C THR A 350 -4.44 -8.00 -6.63
N HIS A 351 -5.71 -7.62 -6.55
CA HIS A 351 -6.78 -8.18 -7.38
C HIS A 351 -7.31 -7.16 -8.41
N ARG A 352 -6.64 -6.01 -8.55
CA ARG A 352 -7.09 -4.90 -9.38
C ARG A 352 -6.42 -4.96 -10.75
N LEU A 353 -7.20 -4.64 -11.78
CA LEU A 353 -6.64 -4.35 -13.10
C LEU A 353 -5.98 -2.97 -13.03
N GLY A 354 -4.79 -2.85 -13.58
CA GLY A 354 -4.03 -1.62 -13.53
C GLY A 354 -4.68 -0.47 -14.28
N THR A 355 -4.10 0.71 -14.07
CA THR A 355 -4.60 1.95 -14.67
C THR A 355 -4.62 1.83 -16.20
N GLY A 356 -5.79 1.94 -16.82
CA GLY A 356 -5.94 1.80 -18.28
C GLY A 356 -6.25 0.37 -18.76
N GLY A 357 -6.61 -0.55 -17.86
CA GLY A 357 -7.01 -1.92 -18.23
C GLY A 357 -5.83 -2.85 -18.52
N VAL A 358 -4.59 -2.41 -18.25
CA VAL A 358 -3.40 -3.25 -18.30
C VAL A 358 -3.42 -4.20 -17.11
N ARG A 359 -3.20 -5.50 -17.33
CA ARG A 359 -3.08 -6.49 -16.26
C ARG A 359 -1.84 -6.13 -15.44
N GLU A 360 -2.03 -5.66 -14.20
CA GLU A 360 -0.93 -5.43 -13.25
C GLU A 360 -0.36 -6.79 -12.81
N PRO A 361 0.92 -6.84 -12.40
CA PRO A 361 1.47 -8.03 -11.77
C PRO A 361 0.68 -8.34 -10.50
N HIS A 362 0.22 -9.58 -10.32
CA HIS A 362 -0.73 -9.89 -9.25
C HIS A 362 -0.08 -9.98 -7.87
N THR A 363 1.23 -10.26 -7.80
CA THR A 363 2.05 -10.08 -6.59
C THR A 363 3.44 -9.58 -6.95
N ARG A 364 3.91 -8.54 -6.26
CA ARG A 364 5.32 -8.14 -6.23
C ARG A 364 5.94 -8.48 -4.89
N VAL A 365 7.07 -9.17 -4.90
CA VAL A 365 7.92 -9.28 -3.72
C VAL A 365 8.93 -8.15 -3.74
N ARG A 366 8.86 -7.29 -2.73
CA ARG A 366 9.66 -6.08 -2.63
C ARG A 366 10.54 -6.07 -1.40
N ARG A 367 11.79 -5.62 -1.57
CA ARG A 367 12.77 -5.50 -0.50
C ARG A 367 12.96 -4.04 -0.11
N ILE A 368 13.09 -3.79 1.17
CA ILE A 368 13.51 -2.50 1.71
C ILE A 368 15.02 -2.55 1.94
N GLY A 369 15.77 -1.81 1.14
CA GLY A 369 17.22 -1.69 1.25
C GLY A 369 17.66 -0.95 2.52
N ALA A 370 18.95 -1.05 2.84
CA ALA A 370 19.53 -0.37 4.02
C ALA A 370 19.43 1.17 3.94
N ASN A 371 19.28 1.73 2.74
CA ASN A 371 19.03 3.15 2.51
C ASN A 371 17.56 3.57 2.72
N GLY A 372 16.68 2.63 3.06
CA GLY A 372 15.24 2.87 3.22
C GLY A 372 14.45 2.89 1.92
N ASN A 373 15.06 2.59 0.77
CA ASN A 373 14.36 2.50 -0.50
C ASN A 373 13.73 1.11 -0.68
N ILE A 374 12.59 1.07 -1.35
CA ILE A 374 11.92 -0.18 -1.71
C ILE A 374 12.22 -0.54 -3.17
N GLU A 375 12.43 -1.81 -3.47
CA GLU A 375 12.66 -2.30 -4.83
C GLU A 375 12.00 -3.65 -5.06
N THR A 376 11.54 -3.92 -6.28
CA THR A 376 10.98 -5.22 -6.64
C THR A 376 12.06 -6.26 -6.92
N ILE A 377 11.95 -7.40 -6.25
CA ILE A 377 12.85 -8.55 -6.35
C ILE A 377 12.23 -9.67 -7.20
N ALA A 378 10.91 -9.84 -7.14
CA ALA A 378 10.19 -10.83 -7.94
C ALA A 378 8.78 -10.36 -8.30
N GLY A 379 8.23 -10.84 -9.41
CA GLY A 379 6.82 -10.63 -9.75
C GLY A 379 6.48 -9.33 -10.47
N ASP A 380 7.39 -8.75 -11.26
CA ASP A 380 7.14 -7.50 -12.02
C ASP A 380 6.85 -7.75 -13.52
N GLY A 381 6.85 -9.01 -13.94
CA GLY A 381 6.76 -9.39 -15.35
C GLY A 381 5.53 -10.22 -15.68
N THR A 382 5.47 -10.68 -16.93
CA THR A 382 4.36 -11.47 -17.47
C THR A 382 4.78 -12.88 -17.89
N SER A 383 6.02 -13.26 -17.62
CA SER A 383 6.55 -14.57 -18.02
C SER A 383 6.03 -15.64 -17.07
N SER A 384 5.55 -16.74 -17.63
CA SER A 384 5.26 -17.92 -16.81
C SER A 384 6.51 -18.34 -16.03
N VAL A 385 6.37 -18.70 -14.75
CA VAL A 385 7.46 -19.24 -13.91
C VAL A 385 8.09 -20.51 -14.48
N PHE A 386 7.37 -21.23 -15.37
CA PHE A 386 7.89 -22.41 -16.05
C PHE A 386 8.74 -22.07 -17.28
N GLY A 387 8.78 -20.80 -17.69
CA GLY A 387 9.47 -20.32 -18.89
C GLY A 387 10.53 -19.27 -18.63
N THR A 388 10.81 -18.93 -17.36
CA THR A 388 11.86 -17.98 -16.98
C THR A 388 12.58 -18.43 -15.72
N ASP A 389 13.88 -18.18 -15.66
CA ASP A 389 14.73 -18.30 -14.49
C ASP A 389 15.04 -16.93 -13.86
N PHE A 390 14.37 -15.85 -14.30
CA PHE A 390 14.58 -14.51 -13.77
C PHE A 390 13.37 -14.06 -12.95
N ALA A 391 13.54 -13.94 -11.64
CA ALA A 391 12.44 -13.74 -10.70
C ALA A 391 11.63 -12.46 -10.98
N ARG A 392 12.26 -11.38 -11.44
CA ARG A 392 11.56 -10.13 -11.78
C ARG A 392 10.66 -10.29 -13.01
N ALA A 393 10.99 -11.17 -13.94
CA ALA A 393 10.18 -11.41 -15.14
C ALA A 393 8.97 -12.33 -14.90
N ALA A 394 8.95 -13.05 -13.77
CA ALA A 394 7.88 -13.98 -13.45
C ALA A 394 6.52 -13.28 -13.23
N ASP A 395 5.45 -13.87 -13.75
CA ASP A 395 4.06 -13.60 -13.38
C ASP A 395 3.75 -14.39 -12.10
N LEU A 396 3.68 -13.69 -10.97
CA LEU A 396 3.23 -14.27 -9.70
C LEU A 396 1.76 -13.91 -9.52
N PHE A 397 0.91 -14.93 -9.33
CA PHE A 397 -0.52 -14.75 -9.04
C PHE A 397 -0.76 -14.03 -7.70
N SER A 398 -1.97 -13.53 -7.47
CA SER A 398 -2.36 -12.87 -6.22
C SER A 398 -2.27 -13.82 -5.02
N GLU A 399 -2.18 -13.28 -3.81
CA GLU A 399 -2.07 -14.03 -2.55
C GLU A 399 -0.78 -14.86 -2.41
N SER A 400 0.37 -14.35 -2.87
CA SER A 400 1.65 -15.03 -2.61
C SER A 400 2.12 -14.83 -1.18
N TYR A 401 2.84 -15.81 -0.64
CA TYR A 401 3.52 -15.70 0.66
C TYR A 401 5.01 -15.96 0.48
N ILE A 402 5.80 -15.44 1.44
CA ILE A 402 7.25 -15.51 1.39
C ILE A 402 7.85 -16.09 2.67
N ALA A 403 8.99 -16.74 2.53
CA ALA A 403 9.90 -17.08 3.62
C ALA A 403 11.34 -16.91 3.12
N ILE A 404 12.29 -16.67 4.03
CA ILE A 404 13.71 -16.53 3.71
C ILE A 404 14.49 -17.47 4.61
N ASP A 405 15.43 -18.22 4.05
CA ASP A 405 16.29 -19.13 4.80
C ASP A 405 17.56 -18.43 5.34
N ALA A 406 18.39 -19.19 6.06
CA ALA A 406 19.64 -18.68 6.62
C ALA A 406 20.73 -18.33 5.58
N HIS A 407 20.50 -18.63 4.30
CA HIS A 407 21.39 -18.33 3.18
C HIS A 407 20.84 -17.19 2.30
N ASP A 408 19.84 -16.45 2.80
CA ASP A 408 19.12 -15.39 2.08
C ASP A 408 18.41 -15.87 0.80
N ARG A 409 18.10 -17.17 0.70
CA ARG A 409 17.27 -17.69 -0.39
C ARG A 409 15.81 -17.41 -0.06
N LEU A 410 15.15 -16.69 -0.95
CA LEU A 410 13.74 -16.32 -0.85
C LEU A 410 12.88 -17.44 -1.42
N TYR A 411 11.92 -17.94 -0.66
CA TYR A 411 10.89 -18.87 -1.11
C TYR A 411 9.58 -18.13 -1.30
N ILE A 412 8.88 -18.42 -2.39
CA ILE A 412 7.59 -17.80 -2.73
C ILE A 412 6.59 -18.90 -3.05
N SER A 413 5.48 -18.95 -2.32
CA SER A 413 4.35 -19.79 -2.66
C SER A 413 3.38 -19.02 -3.54
N ASN A 414 2.77 -19.72 -4.49
CA ASN A 414 1.88 -19.09 -5.44
C ASN A 414 0.82 -20.08 -5.91
N GLY A 415 -0.46 -19.72 -5.76
CA GLY A 415 -1.57 -20.53 -6.27
C GLY A 415 -2.94 -20.07 -5.75
N LEU A 416 -3.95 -20.06 -6.63
CA LEU A 416 -5.26 -19.48 -6.36
C LEU A 416 -6.44 -20.36 -6.75
N GLU A 417 -6.29 -21.20 -7.78
CA GLU A 417 -7.37 -21.99 -8.35
C GLU A 417 -6.84 -23.35 -8.81
N LEU A 418 -7.73 -24.34 -8.92
CA LEU A 418 -7.38 -25.70 -9.35
C LEU A 418 -6.81 -25.76 -10.77
N THR A 419 -7.19 -24.80 -11.61
CA THR A 419 -6.87 -24.73 -13.04
C THR A 419 -5.62 -23.93 -13.36
N ALA A 420 -5.00 -23.32 -12.35
CA ALA A 420 -3.78 -22.52 -12.49
C ALA A 420 -2.58 -23.22 -11.84
N GLY A 421 -1.39 -22.65 -12.05
CA GLY A 421 -0.18 -23.10 -11.37
C GLY A 421 -0.32 -22.98 -9.86
N ASN A 422 0.01 -24.06 -9.15
CA ASN A 422 0.07 -24.12 -7.69
C ASN A 422 1.44 -24.67 -7.33
N PHE A 423 2.34 -23.79 -6.93
CA PHE A 423 3.75 -24.11 -6.81
C PHE A 423 4.44 -23.32 -5.69
N VAL A 424 5.63 -23.78 -5.35
CA VAL A 424 6.62 -23.04 -4.57
C VAL A 424 7.84 -22.85 -5.48
N ILE A 425 8.29 -21.62 -5.59
CA ILE A 425 9.56 -21.26 -6.22
C ILE A 425 10.53 -20.76 -5.16
N SER A 426 11.79 -20.70 -5.53
CA SER A 426 12.82 -20.04 -4.77
C SER A 426 13.58 -19.07 -5.65
N VAL A 427 14.13 -18.04 -5.05
CA VAL A 427 14.89 -16.97 -5.70
C VAL A 427 16.20 -16.84 -4.92
N ASP A 428 17.32 -17.05 -5.61
CA ASP A 428 18.64 -16.84 -5.01
C ASP A 428 18.95 -15.34 -4.85
N PRO A 429 19.99 -14.97 -4.10
CA PRO A 429 20.37 -13.56 -3.92
C PRO A 429 20.73 -12.81 -5.22
N ASN A 430 21.01 -13.52 -6.32
CA ASN A 430 21.30 -12.96 -7.64
C ASN A 430 20.02 -12.76 -8.48
N GLY A 431 18.85 -13.17 -7.97
CA GLY A 431 17.56 -13.06 -8.65
C GLY A 431 17.23 -14.25 -9.56
N LYS A 432 18.00 -15.35 -9.49
CA LYS A 432 17.71 -16.58 -10.23
C LYS A 432 16.55 -17.32 -9.56
N LEU A 433 15.51 -17.58 -10.34
CA LEU A 433 14.33 -18.33 -9.95
C LEU A 433 14.51 -19.82 -10.23
N GLU A 434 14.13 -20.67 -9.28
CA GLU A 434 14.10 -22.13 -9.41
C GLU A 434 12.82 -22.70 -8.81
N MET A 435 12.21 -23.68 -9.49
CA MET A 435 11.07 -24.44 -8.97
C MET A 435 11.49 -25.29 -7.77
N VAL A 436 10.68 -25.29 -6.71
CA VAL A 436 10.89 -26.08 -5.50
C VAL A 436 9.87 -27.20 -5.41
N ALA A 437 8.59 -26.89 -5.65
CA ALA A 437 7.50 -27.86 -5.54
C ALA A 437 6.28 -27.45 -6.37
N GLY A 438 5.40 -28.41 -6.63
CA GLY A 438 4.10 -28.17 -7.27
C GLY A 438 4.14 -28.22 -8.79
N SER A 439 3.00 -27.94 -9.42
CA SER A 439 2.80 -28.10 -10.86
C SER A 439 1.90 -27.01 -11.45
N ASP A 440 1.63 -27.09 -12.75
CA ASP A 440 0.72 -26.20 -13.47
C ASP A 440 -0.77 -26.43 -13.13
N ARG A 441 -1.08 -27.41 -12.27
CA ARG A 441 -2.43 -27.74 -11.81
C ARG A 441 -2.50 -27.95 -10.31
N GLY A 442 -3.62 -27.52 -9.73
CA GLY A 442 -3.94 -27.74 -8.34
C GLY A 442 -4.34 -29.19 -8.01
N GLY A 443 -4.05 -29.65 -6.80
CA GLY A 443 -4.52 -30.94 -6.26
C GLY A 443 -3.70 -31.42 -5.07
N TYR A 444 -3.93 -32.66 -4.63
CA TYR A 444 -3.20 -33.28 -3.52
C TYR A 444 -2.60 -34.63 -3.95
N SER A 445 -1.27 -34.69 -4.08
CA SER A 445 -0.54 -35.93 -4.41
C SER A 445 0.96 -35.80 -4.12
N GLY A 446 1.70 -36.91 -4.24
CA GLY A 446 3.17 -36.91 -4.36
C GLY A 446 3.96 -37.18 -3.08
N ASP A 447 3.30 -37.53 -1.97
CA ASP A 447 4.00 -37.84 -0.72
C ASP A 447 5.02 -38.97 -0.87
N GLY A 448 6.21 -38.76 -0.31
CA GLY A 448 7.36 -39.66 -0.42
C GLY A 448 8.12 -39.57 -1.76
N GLY A 449 7.60 -38.80 -2.73
CA GLY A 449 8.20 -38.62 -4.05
C GLY A 449 8.85 -37.24 -4.26
N PRO A 450 9.33 -36.96 -5.49
CA PRO A 450 9.90 -35.66 -5.84
C PRO A 450 8.87 -34.53 -5.76
N ALA A 451 9.22 -33.44 -5.07
CA ALA A 451 8.36 -32.28 -4.85
C ALA A 451 7.90 -31.61 -6.16
N LEU A 452 8.73 -31.65 -7.21
CA LEU A 452 8.42 -31.12 -8.54
C LEU A 452 7.34 -31.92 -9.29
N GLN A 453 7.00 -33.12 -8.83
CA GLN A 453 5.93 -33.95 -9.41
C GLN A 453 4.66 -33.95 -8.55
N ALA A 454 4.72 -33.35 -7.36
CA ALA A 454 3.60 -33.28 -6.45
C ALA A 454 2.61 -32.19 -6.86
N ARG A 455 1.37 -32.34 -6.39
CA ARG A 455 0.34 -31.33 -6.54
C ARG A 455 0.10 -30.67 -5.19
N LEU A 456 -0.03 -29.36 -5.24
CA LEU A 456 -0.44 -28.46 -4.17
C LEU A 456 -1.75 -27.79 -4.58
N TYR A 457 -2.51 -27.24 -3.65
CA TYR A 457 -3.71 -26.47 -3.93
C TYR A 457 -3.84 -25.29 -2.99
N ARG A 458 -3.75 -24.07 -3.54
CA ARG A 458 -3.67 -22.81 -2.80
C ARG A 458 -2.57 -22.86 -1.72
N PRO A 459 -1.31 -23.14 -2.09
CA PRO A 459 -0.21 -23.03 -1.13
C PRO A 459 -0.10 -21.58 -0.66
N ARG A 460 -0.19 -21.36 0.65
CA ARG A 460 -0.11 -20.04 1.29
C ARG A 460 1.18 -19.93 2.10
N GLY A 461 1.12 -19.59 3.38
CA GLY A 461 2.28 -19.27 4.21
C GLY A 461 3.35 -20.35 4.19
N LEU A 462 4.59 -19.87 4.23
CA LEU A 462 5.81 -20.67 4.19
C LEU A 462 6.61 -20.48 5.48
N ALA A 463 7.37 -21.50 5.87
CA ALA A 463 8.45 -21.38 6.83
C ALA A 463 9.62 -22.26 6.40
N VAL A 464 10.84 -21.86 6.76
CA VAL A 464 12.05 -22.66 6.52
C VAL A 464 12.75 -22.87 7.85
N ASP A 465 13.10 -24.12 8.15
CA ASP A 465 13.88 -24.43 9.36
C ASP A 465 15.39 -24.32 9.12
N SER A 466 16.17 -24.45 10.20
CA SER A 466 17.63 -24.42 10.14
C SER A 466 18.27 -25.61 9.41
N LEU A 467 17.50 -26.66 9.10
CA LEU A 467 17.97 -27.82 8.35
C LEU A 467 17.69 -27.68 6.84
N GLY A 468 17.04 -26.59 6.43
CA GLY A 468 16.66 -26.31 5.04
C GLY A 468 15.36 -27.00 4.61
N ASN A 469 14.55 -27.48 5.55
CA ASN A 469 13.21 -27.97 5.23
C ASN A 469 12.27 -26.79 4.99
N VAL A 470 11.50 -26.85 3.90
CA VAL A 470 10.49 -25.85 3.57
C VAL A 470 9.11 -26.39 3.93
N TYR A 471 8.43 -25.72 4.85
CA TYR A 471 7.06 -26.03 5.25
C TYR A 471 6.09 -25.14 4.49
N VAL A 472 5.01 -25.74 3.99
CA VAL A 472 4.00 -25.08 3.16
C VAL A 472 2.62 -25.35 3.75
N ALA A 473 1.89 -24.28 4.07
CA ALA A 473 0.46 -24.38 4.32
C ALA A 473 -0.26 -24.64 2.98
N ASP A 474 -0.61 -25.89 2.70
CA ASP A 474 -1.31 -26.31 1.49
C ASP A 474 -2.82 -26.14 1.71
N SER A 475 -3.24 -24.88 1.80
CA SER A 475 -4.49 -24.45 2.43
C SER A 475 -5.74 -25.05 1.78
N GLY A 476 -5.73 -25.18 0.45
CA GLY A 476 -6.85 -25.77 -0.29
C GLY A 476 -6.98 -27.27 -0.08
N ASN A 477 -5.89 -27.94 0.33
CA ASN A 477 -5.86 -29.35 0.66
C ASN A 477 -6.04 -29.62 2.17
N ASN A 478 -6.14 -28.59 3.03
CA ASN A 478 -6.25 -28.74 4.49
C ASN A 478 -5.10 -29.55 5.11
N VAL A 479 -3.88 -29.37 4.60
CA VAL A 479 -2.68 -30.04 5.10
C VAL A 479 -1.50 -29.08 5.18
N VAL A 480 -0.46 -29.48 5.90
CA VAL A 480 0.86 -28.86 5.87
C VAL A 480 1.83 -29.84 5.24
N ARG A 481 2.56 -29.36 4.23
CA ARG A 481 3.54 -30.15 3.48
C ARG A 481 4.96 -29.71 3.87
N GLN A 482 5.88 -30.66 3.97
CA GLN A 482 7.30 -30.43 4.13
C GLN A 482 8.02 -30.81 2.84
N ILE A 483 8.92 -29.97 2.36
CA ILE A 483 9.88 -30.29 1.30
C ILE A 483 11.25 -30.37 1.93
N GLY A 484 11.85 -31.56 1.89
CA GLY A 484 13.21 -31.77 2.37
C GLY A 484 14.27 -31.19 1.42
N PRO A 485 15.51 -30.96 1.90
CA PRO A 485 16.61 -30.45 1.07
C PRO A 485 16.99 -31.40 -0.08
N ASN A 486 16.60 -32.67 0.01
CA ASN A 486 16.75 -33.65 -1.06
C ASN A 486 15.64 -33.56 -2.15
N GLY A 487 14.70 -32.61 -2.02
CA GLY A 487 13.59 -32.42 -2.93
C GLY A 487 12.44 -33.42 -2.75
N THR A 488 12.37 -34.18 -1.65
CA THR A 488 11.22 -35.03 -1.32
C THR A 488 10.13 -34.23 -0.63
N ILE A 489 8.87 -34.45 -1.00
CA ILE A 489 7.72 -33.85 -0.31
C ILE A 489 6.96 -34.87 0.54
N THR A 490 6.49 -34.45 1.72
CA THR A 490 5.68 -35.27 2.63
C THR A 490 4.64 -34.43 3.36
N THR A 491 3.49 -35.01 3.69
CA THR A 491 2.52 -34.39 4.59
C THR A 491 2.95 -34.56 6.04
N VAL A 492 3.04 -33.45 6.78
CA VAL A 492 3.47 -33.44 8.19
C VAL A 492 2.35 -33.11 9.18
N ALA A 493 1.28 -32.45 8.72
CA ALA A 493 0.07 -32.25 9.49
C ALA A 493 -1.16 -32.19 8.59
N GLY A 494 -2.31 -32.60 9.13
CA GLY A 494 -3.57 -32.67 8.39
C GLY A 494 -3.70 -33.96 7.59
N ASN A 495 -4.92 -34.47 7.48
CA ASN A 495 -5.26 -35.69 6.75
C ASN A 495 -6.01 -35.43 5.42
N GLY A 496 -6.16 -34.16 5.02
CA GLY A 496 -6.89 -33.74 3.83
C GLY A 496 -8.38 -33.42 4.06
N GLN A 497 -8.94 -33.81 5.21
CA GLN A 497 -10.31 -33.47 5.59
C GLN A 497 -10.36 -32.10 6.26
N ARG A 498 -11.41 -31.34 5.92
CA ARG A 498 -11.72 -30.09 6.62
C ARG A 498 -12.36 -30.41 7.97
N GLY A 499 -11.83 -29.85 9.04
CA GLY A 499 -12.38 -30.03 10.39
C GLY A 499 -11.36 -29.70 11.46
N SER A 500 -11.69 -29.98 12.72
CA SER A 500 -10.87 -29.67 13.90
C SER A 500 -10.56 -30.89 14.77
N ALA A 501 -10.90 -32.10 14.32
CA ALA A 501 -10.66 -33.32 15.07
C ALA A 501 -9.16 -33.69 15.14
N GLY A 502 -8.82 -34.56 16.09
CA GLY A 502 -7.45 -35.09 16.23
C GLY A 502 -6.55 -34.27 17.15
N GLU A 503 -7.02 -33.87 18.33
CA GLU A 503 -6.12 -33.40 19.40
C GLU A 503 -5.32 -34.56 19.99
N HIS A 504 -4.02 -34.34 20.25
CA HIS A 504 -3.10 -35.33 20.85
C HIS A 504 -2.96 -36.63 20.05
N VAL A 505 -3.09 -36.56 18.72
CA VAL A 505 -2.84 -37.69 17.79
C VAL A 505 -1.65 -37.33 16.88
N PRO A 506 -1.06 -38.29 16.15
CA PRO A 506 -0.04 -37.99 15.15
C PRO A 506 -0.51 -36.89 14.20
N ALA A 507 0.31 -35.86 13.99
CA ALA A 507 -0.13 -34.63 13.33
C ALA A 507 -0.71 -34.87 11.92
N ALA A 508 -0.15 -35.82 11.16
CA ALA A 508 -0.63 -36.21 9.83
C ALA A 508 -2.00 -36.94 9.83
N SER A 509 -2.53 -37.32 11.00
CA SER A 509 -3.86 -37.95 11.13
C SER A 509 -4.96 -36.97 11.52
N ALA A 510 -4.61 -35.77 12.01
CA ALA A 510 -5.58 -34.78 12.46
C ALA A 510 -6.28 -34.07 11.30
N GLU A 511 -7.40 -33.43 11.59
CA GLU A 511 -8.09 -32.55 10.66
C GLU A 511 -7.63 -31.11 10.87
N LEU A 512 -7.49 -30.37 9.77
CA LEU A 512 -7.23 -28.93 9.74
C LEU A 512 -8.31 -28.27 8.90
N TYR A 513 -8.49 -26.96 9.02
CA TYR A 513 -9.42 -26.23 8.17
C TYR A 513 -8.77 -24.96 7.60
N ALA A 514 -8.42 -25.05 6.32
CA ALA A 514 -7.79 -23.98 5.55
C ALA A 514 -6.63 -23.30 6.30
N PRO A 515 -5.60 -24.05 6.74
CA PRO A 515 -4.46 -23.47 7.44
C PRO A 515 -3.79 -22.43 6.54
N VAL A 516 -3.58 -21.19 7.02
CA VAL A 516 -3.06 -20.10 6.17
C VAL A 516 -1.56 -19.92 6.29
N VAL A 517 -0.98 -20.10 7.47
CA VAL A 517 0.45 -19.87 7.70
C VAL A 517 1.02 -20.91 8.66
N VAL A 518 2.31 -21.17 8.49
CA VAL A 518 3.13 -21.97 9.39
C VAL A 518 4.31 -21.15 9.88
N ALA A 519 4.79 -21.45 11.09
CA ALA A 519 5.99 -20.85 11.66
C ALA A 519 6.78 -21.90 12.43
N VAL A 520 8.11 -21.83 12.34
CA VAL A 520 9.02 -22.67 13.12
C VAL A 520 9.47 -21.89 14.35
N SER A 521 9.25 -22.42 15.53
CA SER A 521 9.74 -21.81 16.77
C SER A 521 11.25 -21.99 16.94
N PRO A 522 11.91 -21.20 17.81
CA PRO A 522 13.34 -21.35 18.06
C PRO A 522 13.78 -22.75 18.55
N ASP A 523 12.87 -23.55 19.12
CA ASP A 523 13.11 -24.94 19.52
C ASP A 523 12.92 -25.97 18.38
N GLY A 524 12.59 -25.50 17.17
CA GLY A 524 12.34 -26.33 15.98
C GLY A 524 10.91 -26.88 15.86
N SER A 525 9.99 -26.56 16.78
CA SER A 525 8.61 -27.01 16.66
C SER A 525 7.84 -26.26 15.57
N LEU A 526 6.89 -26.93 14.92
CA LEU A 526 6.05 -26.33 13.88
C LEU A 526 4.72 -25.84 14.46
N TYR A 527 4.40 -24.57 14.21
CA TYR A 527 3.13 -23.94 14.56
C TYR A 527 2.33 -23.66 13.30
N ILE A 528 1.02 -23.87 13.37
CA ILE A 528 0.09 -23.81 12.25
C ILE A 528 -1.06 -22.90 12.65
N ALA A 529 -1.31 -21.84 11.89
CA ALA A 529 -2.55 -21.07 12.02
C ALA A 529 -3.65 -21.85 11.32
N ASP A 530 -4.45 -22.56 12.11
CA ASP A 530 -5.61 -23.33 11.65
C ASP A 530 -6.80 -22.36 11.50
N THR A 531 -6.70 -21.51 10.48
CA THR A 531 -7.37 -20.22 10.38
C THR A 531 -8.89 -20.30 10.49
N ASN A 532 -9.52 -21.24 9.77
CA ASN A 532 -10.98 -21.40 9.84
C ASN A 532 -11.46 -22.17 11.08
N ASN A 533 -10.54 -22.78 11.82
CA ASN A 533 -10.79 -23.30 13.18
C ASN A 533 -10.43 -22.28 14.27
N HIS A 534 -10.09 -21.04 13.91
CA HIS A 534 -9.85 -19.93 14.84
C HIS A 534 -8.85 -20.27 15.96
N SER A 535 -7.81 -21.03 15.62
CA SER A 535 -6.82 -21.53 16.57
C SER A 535 -5.43 -21.58 15.96
N VAL A 536 -4.44 -21.71 16.84
CA VAL A 536 -3.06 -22.04 16.48
C VAL A 536 -2.74 -23.41 17.06
N ARG A 537 -2.30 -24.32 16.20
CA ARG A 537 -1.91 -25.70 16.52
C ARG A 537 -0.39 -25.81 16.51
N LYS A 538 0.17 -26.69 17.34
CA LYS A 538 1.60 -27.01 17.40
C LYS A 538 1.79 -28.50 17.11
N ILE A 539 2.81 -28.85 16.33
CA ILE A 539 3.36 -30.21 16.31
C ILE A 539 4.44 -30.27 17.39
N ASP A 540 4.24 -31.10 18.40
CA ASP A 540 5.20 -31.29 19.48
C ASP A 540 6.36 -32.22 19.08
N HIS A 541 7.35 -32.36 19.97
CA HIS A 541 8.52 -33.22 19.72
C HIS A 541 8.17 -34.73 19.65
N ALA A 542 6.97 -35.14 20.08
CA ALA A 542 6.46 -36.50 19.91
C ALA A 542 5.75 -36.68 18.56
N GLY A 543 5.68 -35.64 17.72
CA GLY A 543 4.98 -35.65 16.44
C GLY A 543 3.46 -35.57 16.57
N GLN A 544 2.94 -35.20 17.74
CA GLN A 544 1.51 -35.04 17.98
C GLN A 544 1.09 -33.59 17.74
N ILE A 545 -0.15 -33.40 17.24
CA ILE A 545 -0.72 -32.07 17.13
C ILE A 545 -1.51 -31.69 18.38
N VAL A 546 -1.31 -30.46 18.84
CA VAL A 546 -1.99 -29.91 20.02
C VAL A 546 -2.43 -28.48 19.77
N THR A 547 -3.60 -28.08 20.26
CA THR A 547 -4.02 -26.68 20.26
C THR A 547 -3.29 -25.91 21.36
N VAL A 548 -2.61 -24.82 20.97
CA VAL A 548 -1.81 -23.99 21.87
C VAL A 548 -2.36 -22.58 22.06
N VAL A 549 -3.18 -22.09 21.12
CA VAL A 549 -3.85 -20.80 21.21
C VAL A 549 -5.23 -20.87 20.58
N GLY A 550 -6.22 -20.24 21.19
CA GLY A 550 -7.59 -20.21 20.66
C GLY A 550 -8.41 -21.42 21.11
N ASN A 551 -9.70 -21.20 21.38
CA ASN A 551 -10.65 -22.22 21.81
C ASN A 551 -11.63 -22.66 20.71
N GLY A 552 -11.38 -22.26 19.46
CA GLY A 552 -12.24 -22.56 18.31
C GLY A 552 -13.46 -21.66 18.14
N THR A 553 -13.75 -20.76 19.10
CA THR A 553 -14.85 -19.79 18.97
C THR A 553 -14.33 -18.46 18.41
N PRO A 554 -14.91 -17.93 17.32
CA PRO A 554 -14.51 -16.65 16.78
C PRO A 554 -14.81 -15.52 17.78
N GLY A 555 -13.79 -14.74 18.13
CA GLY A 555 -13.88 -13.63 19.08
C GLY A 555 -12.48 -13.18 19.51
N PHE A 556 -12.38 -12.29 20.51
CA PHE A 556 -11.10 -11.74 20.98
C PHE A 556 -10.86 -11.82 22.49
N SER A 557 -11.75 -12.45 23.25
CA SER A 557 -11.61 -12.54 24.71
C SER A 557 -10.35 -13.31 25.15
N GLY A 558 -10.00 -13.21 26.44
CA GLY A 558 -8.92 -13.98 27.06
C GLY A 558 -7.63 -13.23 27.38
N ASP A 559 -7.54 -11.93 27.09
CA ASP A 559 -6.35 -11.13 27.43
C ASP A 559 -6.03 -11.20 28.94
N GLY A 560 -4.76 -11.47 29.26
CA GLY A 560 -4.25 -11.68 30.62
C GLY A 560 -4.41 -13.11 31.14
N GLY A 561 -5.08 -14.00 30.41
CA GLY A 561 -5.27 -15.42 30.77
C GLY A 561 -4.57 -16.38 29.82
N ALA A 562 -4.77 -17.69 30.06
CA ALA A 562 -4.15 -18.76 29.29
C ALA A 562 -4.53 -18.70 27.81
N ALA A 563 -3.53 -18.82 26.92
CA ALA A 563 -3.69 -18.71 25.48
C ALA A 563 -4.68 -19.74 24.88
N THR A 564 -4.76 -20.94 25.45
CA THR A 564 -5.68 -22.02 25.05
C THR A 564 -7.15 -21.72 25.36
N SER A 565 -7.42 -20.82 26.31
CA SER A 565 -8.79 -20.41 26.67
C SER A 565 -9.27 -19.18 25.90
N ALA A 566 -8.35 -18.47 25.23
CA ALA A 566 -8.63 -17.26 24.51
C ALA A 566 -9.45 -17.50 23.24
N GLN A 567 -10.08 -16.45 22.73
CA GLN A 567 -10.70 -16.46 21.41
C GLN A 567 -9.79 -15.74 20.41
N LEU A 568 -9.70 -16.32 19.21
CA LEU A 568 -9.13 -15.72 18.02
C LEU A 568 -10.21 -15.65 16.94
N ASN A 569 -9.99 -14.87 15.89
CA ASN A 569 -10.85 -14.83 14.72
C ASN A 569 -10.00 -14.75 13.45
N LEU A 570 -9.99 -15.85 12.70
CA LEU A 570 -9.23 -16.01 11.45
C LEU A 570 -7.74 -15.61 11.60
N PRO A 571 -6.96 -16.27 12.47
CA PRO A 571 -5.53 -15.99 12.59
C PRO A 571 -4.82 -16.22 11.25
N SER A 572 -4.04 -15.25 10.78
CA SER A 572 -3.49 -15.20 9.41
C SER A 572 -1.96 -15.15 9.35
N GLY A 573 -1.31 -14.73 10.44
CA GLY A 573 0.14 -14.50 10.52
C GLY A 573 0.68 -14.99 11.86
N LEU A 574 1.84 -15.65 11.85
CA LEU A 574 2.53 -16.14 13.04
C LEU A 574 4.01 -15.75 12.96
N ALA A 575 4.58 -15.23 14.05
CA ALA A 575 6.01 -14.98 14.14
C ALA A 575 6.51 -15.16 15.57
N PHE A 576 7.68 -15.78 15.72
CA PHE A 576 8.37 -15.86 16.99
C PHE A 576 9.42 -14.77 17.12
N ASP A 577 9.60 -14.24 18.33
CA ASP A 577 10.84 -13.57 18.66
C ASP A 577 11.92 -14.56 19.12
N ARG A 578 13.16 -14.06 19.29
CA ARG A 578 14.30 -14.87 19.74
C ARG A 578 14.13 -15.48 21.13
N ARG A 579 13.21 -14.96 21.95
CA ARG A 579 12.93 -15.46 23.30
C ARG A 579 11.90 -16.59 23.27
N GLY A 580 11.24 -16.82 22.14
CA GLY A 580 10.18 -17.82 21.97
C GLY A 580 8.77 -17.29 22.25
N ARG A 581 8.56 -15.96 22.33
CA ARG A 581 7.22 -15.40 22.39
C ARG A 581 6.56 -15.43 21.01
N LEU A 582 5.28 -15.77 20.95
CA LEU A 582 4.53 -15.90 19.69
C LEU A 582 3.64 -14.68 19.46
N TYR A 583 3.82 -14.03 18.31
CA TYR A 583 2.96 -12.98 17.80
C TYR A 583 1.99 -13.54 16.77
N ILE A 584 0.73 -13.14 16.85
CA ILE A 584 -0.38 -13.68 16.05
C ILE A 584 -1.15 -12.51 15.43
N ALA A 585 -1.23 -12.46 14.10
CA ALA A 585 -2.17 -11.58 13.42
C ALA A 585 -3.58 -12.17 13.54
N ASP A 586 -4.38 -11.58 14.43
CA ASP A 586 -5.77 -11.95 14.72
C ASP A 586 -6.68 -11.17 13.77
N ALA A 587 -6.64 -11.55 12.49
CA ALA A 587 -7.05 -10.71 11.36
C ALA A 587 -8.52 -10.32 11.40
N GLY A 588 -9.41 -11.26 11.73
CA GLY A 588 -10.84 -11.02 11.84
C GLY A 588 -11.22 -10.07 12.97
N ASN A 589 -10.31 -9.85 13.92
CA ASN A 589 -10.48 -8.91 15.03
C ASN A 589 -9.70 -7.60 14.84
N ASN A 590 -8.97 -7.42 13.74
CA ASN A 590 -8.11 -6.25 13.47
C ASN A 590 -7.06 -6.01 14.58
N ARG A 591 -6.40 -7.07 15.05
CA ARG A 591 -5.44 -7.02 16.16
C ARG A 591 -4.22 -7.89 15.95
N VAL A 592 -3.18 -7.60 16.70
CA VAL A 592 -2.05 -8.52 16.92
C VAL A 592 -2.01 -8.93 18.38
N ARG A 593 -1.98 -10.24 18.62
CA ARG A 593 -1.95 -10.86 19.94
C ARG A 593 -0.54 -11.41 20.20
N LEU A 594 -0.12 -11.40 21.45
CA LEU A 594 1.15 -11.93 21.93
C LEU A 594 0.89 -13.01 22.97
N VAL A 595 1.48 -14.19 22.77
CA VAL A 595 1.59 -15.22 23.80
C VAL A 595 2.94 -15.11 24.47
N GLY A 596 2.92 -14.83 25.77
CA GLY A 596 4.10 -14.74 26.62
C GLY A 596 4.72 -16.11 26.92
N LEU A 597 5.91 -16.10 27.53
CA LEU A 597 6.60 -17.33 27.96
C LEU A 597 5.89 -18.02 29.15
N ASP A 598 5.01 -17.29 29.81
CA ASP A 598 4.10 -17.78 30.85
C ASP A 598 2.85 -18.47 30.27
N GLY A 599 2.70 -18.50 28.94
CA GLY A 599 1.54 -19.08 28.26
C GLY A 599 0.30 -18.18 28.25
N ASN A 600 0.41 -16.94 28.74
CA ASN A 600 -0.70 -16.00 28.74
C ASN A 600 -0.77 -15.21 27.42
N ILE A 601 -1.98 -14.91 26.96
CA ILE A 601 -2.20 -14.08 25.77
C ILE A 601 -2.51 -12.64 26.14
N THR A 602 -2.06 -11.69 25.33
CA THR A 602 -2.39 -10.26 25.45
C THR A 602 -2.49 -9.60 24.08
N THR A 603 -3.30 -8.55 23.94
CA THR A 603 -3.29 -7.70 22.74
C THR A 603 -2.12 -6.71 22.80
N VAL A 604 -1.29 -6.66 21.75
CA VAL A 604 -0.13 -5.76 21.67
C VAL A 604 -0.24 -4.69 20.58
N ALA A 605 -1.15 -4.87 19.61
CA ALA A 605 -1.47 -3.86 18.61
C ALA A 605 -2.92 -4.01 18.11
N GLY A 606 -3.54 -2.89 17.77
CA GLY A 606 -4.95 -2.83 17.38
C GLY A 606 -5.87 -2.87 18.59
N ASP A 607 -6.92 -2.06 18.55
CA ASP A 607 -8.00 -2.01 19.55
C ASP A 607 -9.33 -2.55 18.98
N GLY A 608 -9.33 -3.00 17.72
CA GLY A 608 -10.53 -3.39 16.97
C GLY A 608 -11.24 -2.21 16.29
N THR A 609 -10.76 -0.97 16.47
CA THR A 609 -11.28 0.20 15.75
C THR A 609 -10.81 0.18 14.29
N PRO A 610 -11.73 0.24 13.30
CA PRO A 610 -11.35 0.35 11.89
C PRO A 610 -10.43 1.55 11.65
N GLY A 611 -9.27 1.31 11.06
CA GLY A 611 -8.26 2.33 10.71
C GLY A 611 -7.02 2.36 11.62
N VAL A 612 -7.05 1.73 12.80
CA VAL A 612 -5.82 1.47 13.58
C VAL A 612 -5.05 0.30 12.96
N LEU A 613 -5.73 -0.84 12.84
CA LEU A 613 -5.38 -1.96 11.97
C LEU A 613 -6.62 -2.32 11.14
N SER A 614 -6.41 -2.87 9.96
CA SER A 614 -7.45 -3.33 9.06
C SER A 614 -7.00 -4.63 8.42
N GLY A 615 -7.51 -5.76 8.94
CA GLY A 615 -7.19 -7.11 8.49
C GLY A 615 -5.69 -7.40 8.44
N PRO A 616 -4.95 -7.33 9.57
CA PRO A 616 -3.52 -7.64 9.57
C PRO A 616 -3.30 -9.04 9.00
N SER A 617 -2.50 -9.14 7.94
CA SER A 617 -2.34 -10.38 7.14
C SER A 617 -1.10 -11.16 7.53
N ALA A 618 -0.06 -10.48 8.02
CA ALA A 618 1.20 -11.07 8.42
C ALA A 618 1.86 -10.26 9.53
N VAL A 619 2.69 -10.96 10.30
CA VAL A 619 3.61 -10.38 11.29
C VAL A 619 5.00 -10.94 11.07
N ALA A 620 6.03 -10.15 11.35
CA ALA A 620 7.42 -10.59 11.36
C ALA A 620 8.17 -9.88 12.49
N VAL A 621 9.15 -10.54 13.10
CA VAL A 621 9.96 -9.95 14.17
C VAL A 621 11.39 -9.78 13.65
N SER A 622 11.93 -8.56 13.76
CA SER A 622 13.32 -8.29 13.36
C SER A 622 14.30 -8.93 14.33
N GLY A 623 15.59 -9.02 13.95
CA GLY A 623 16.63 -9.50 14.85
C GLY A 623 16.68 -8.73 16.18
N GLU A 624 16.43 -7.42 16.15
CA GLU A 624 16.40 -6.59 17.36
C GLU A 624 15.12 -6.75 18.21
N GLY A 625 14.17 -7.58 17.78
CA GLY A 625 12.93 -7.86 18.50
C GLY A 625 11.82 -6.86 18.24
N ALA A 626 11.94 -6.00 17.22
CA ALA A 626 10.85 -5.13 16.80
C ALA A 626 9.84 -5.92 15.96
N LEU A 627 8.55 -5.74 16.24
CA LEU A 627 7.45 -6.38 15.53
C LEU A 627 7.05 -5.53 14.31
N TYR A 628 6.90 -6.18 13.17
CA TYR A 628 6.39 -5.61 11.92
C TYR A 628 5.05 -6.26 11.58
N ILE A 629 4.10 -5.45 11.12
CA ILE A 629 2.71 -5.85 10.88
C ILE A 629 2.32 -5.42 9.46
N ALA A 630 1.88 -6.36 8.64
CA ALA A 630 1.27 -6.08 7.36
C ALA A 630 -0.19 -5.69 7.58
N ASP A 631 -0.46 -4.39 7.56
CA ASP A 631 -1.78 -3.79 7.78
C ASP A 631 -2.54 -3.75 6.44
N ARG A 632 -2.94 -4.94 5.95
CA ARG A 632 -3.40 -5.19 4.58
C ARG A 632 -4.44 -4.19 4.09
N GLY A 633 -5.52 -4.02 4.85
CA GLY A 633 -6.63 -3.15 4.47
C GLY A 633 -6.30 -1.65 4.53
N ASN A 634 -5.18 -1.28 5.14
CA ASN A 634 -4.67 0.09 5.18
C ASN A 634 -3.41 0.27 4.30
N HIS A 635 -3.06 -0.70 3.43
CA HIS A 635 -2.06 -0.50 2.38
C HIS A 635 -0.67 -0.07 2.90
N ARG A 636 -0.26 -0.60 4.06
CA ARG A 636 0.98 -0.18 4.75
C ARG A 636 1.57 -1.29 5.63
N ILE A 637 2.84 -1.12 6.00
CA ILE A 637 3.51 -1.91 7.04
C ILE A 637 3.76 -1.02 8.25
N LEU A 638 3.37 -1.51 9.43
CA LEU A 638 3.61 -0.86 10.71
C LEU A 638 4.74 -1.55 11.47
N LYS A 639 5.46 -0.80 12.29
CA LYS A 639 6.47 -1.27 13.23
C LYS A 639 6.04 -0.92 14.65
N LEU A 640 6.04 -1.92 15.53
CA LEU A 640 6.04 -1.74 16.97
C LEU A 640 7.48 -1.95 17.46
N PRO A 641 8.19 -0.89 17.91
CA PRO A 641 9.53 -1.00 18.45
C PRO A 641 9.61 -2.02 19.59
N SER A 642 10.78 -2.63 19.77
CA SER A 642 11.07 -3.47 20.94
C SER A 642 10.88 -2.63 22.21
N GLY A 643 9.96 -3.05 23.08
CA GLY A 643 9.72 -2.47 24.41
C GLY A 643 10.55 -3.12 25.50
#